data_AF-I4BWP8-F1
#
_entry.id   AF-I4BWP8-F1
#
_cell.length_a   1.000
_cell.length_b   1.000
_cell.length_c   1.000
_cell.angle_alpha   90.00
_cell.angle_beta   90.00
_cell.angle_gamma   90.00
#
_symmetry.space_group_name_H-M   'P 1'
#
loop_
_entity.id
_entity.type
_entity.pdbx_description
1 polymer ?
#
loop_
_entity_poly.entity_id
_entity_poly.type
_entity_poly.pdbx_seq_one_letter_code
_entity_poly.pdbx_strand_id
1 'polypeptide(L)'
;MKIRWLGQSCFEIALNSGIRIVTDPFAQEGIDFPGLRLSYPIPDVEADIVVVSHMGHFDHDAINVVKGNPVVINKPGEIEVKGIRFKGFGTYHLTADGFSPEPFNNVFYWEAEGLKLCHLGDLGHLLDKEQVAQLQGTDILFVPLGEGFAMPFTVVIENLKLIKPKVVIPMHYKTVEAPFLPKSVEDFLRISDLEPWYPGETLEISQDTLPSFPTICILRGPMPYKTTVAIAHRDEIGETPGNYTEQSLSIIRDMVREAIDNIGGIERYVKKGNTVLIRPNTVNAVPPDLCATTDPRVVAALLDLILERVDVKEIKVGDYVGLNFLFDCKQAMEVTGLERVLKDPRVKMVELDTEPAIHVSVPKPKALPDFFVPKSIWEADVYIIVPKLKTHLMSRLSCSLKMGQGVYGWRDKRRNHREDIAQKMIDTYKVVRPNLILVDAIWTMQGNGPLSLYPYDIIKDMNTIIAGGDGVAVDAVATNLMGFDFDYVPTNRLCRQENLGVFRLREIEIAGTSMEKVRRKYRKATCDIAGVFPKVDVYMGGTCDAGCMACIRGGFDGADAMGLLDKLPGPVAIVTGRIDETFHELIEGSTLGRYVKVIAVGECVRDFALSNPNVAFIPGCCPITAFGKIPEIIKSLVK
;
A
#
# COMPACT_ATOMS: atom_id res chain seq x y z
N MET A 1 11.88 5.28 34.58
CA MET A 1 12.68 5.16 33.34
C MET A 1 11.78 5.01 32.12
N LYS A 2 12.34 5.23 30.92
CA LYS A 2 11.68 4.97 29.62
C LYS A 2 12.51 3.96 28.82
N ILE A 3 11.85 2.98 28.21
CA ILE A 3 12.48 1.93 27.40
C ILE A 3 11.88 1.99 26.00
N ARG A 4 12.73 2.15 24.99
CA ARG A 4 12.33 2.21 23.57
C ARG A 4 13.06 1.13 22.79
N TRP A 5 12.32 0.35 22.00
CA TRP A 5 12.92 -0.66 21.12
C TRP A 5 13.41 -0.01 19.83
N LEU A 6 14.67 -0.25 19.46
CA LEU A 6 15.32 0.28 18.26
C LEU A 6 15.45 -0.77 17.15
N GLY A 7 14.92 -1.98 17.34
CA GLY A 7 15.02 -3.09 16.40
C GLY A 7 16.02 -4.14 16.87
N GLN A 8 15.82 -5.39 16.44
CA GLN A 8 16.56 -6.55 16.92
C GLN A 8 16.67 -6.64 18.45
N SER A 9 17.87 -6.73 18.99
CA SER A 9 18.23 -6.74 20.41
C SER A 9 18.58 -5.33 20.93
N CYS A 10 18.38 -4.30 20.10
CA CYS A 10 18.77 -2.93 20.43
C CYS A 10 17.67 -2.16 21.16
N PHE A 11 17.97 -1.69 22.36
CA PHE A 11 17.05 -0.89 23.17
C PHE A 11 17.72 0.39 23.65
N GLU A 12 16.98 1.50 23.67
CA GLU A 12 17.35 2.71 24.40
C GLU A 12 16.62 2.73 25.75
N ILE A 13 17.39 2.88 26.83
CA ILE A 13 16.90 2.98 28.20
C ILE A 13 17.32 4.34 28.74
N ALA A 14 16.35 5.25 28.83
CA ALA A 14 16.53 6.60 29.34
C ALA A 14 16.10 6.70 30.81
N LEU A 15 17.04 7.05 31.68
CA LEU A 15 16.80 7.27 33.10
C LEU A 15 16.38 8.72 33.36
N ASN A 16 15.63 8.94 34.43
CA ASN A 16 15.22 10.27 34.89
C ASN A 16 16.42 11.12 35.36
N SER A 17 17.55 10.48 35.70
CA SER A 17 18.83 11.15 35.98
C SER A 17 19.46 11.81 34.74
N GLY A 18 18.94 11.52 33.54
CA GLY A 18 19.50 11.96 32.27
C GLY A 18 20.47 10.95 31.63
N ILE A 19 20.86 9.89 32.35
CA ILE A 19 21.73 8.83 31.82
C ILE A 19 20.98 8.01 30.77
N ARG A 20 21.63 7.73 29.63
CA ARG A 20 21.12 6.86 28.57
C ARG A 20 21.98 5.62 28.39
N ILE A 21 21.32 4.46 28.38
CA ILE A 21 21.94 3.16 28.13
C ILE A 21 21.39 2.63 26.80
N VAL A 22 22.27 2.14 25.92
CA VAL A 22 21.88 1.44 24.69
C VAL A 22 22.39 0.00 24.75
N THR A 23 21.54 -0.96 24.40
CA THR A 23 21.96 -2.37 24.25
C THR A 23 22.17 -2.72 22.79
N ASP A 24 23.08 -3.64 22.50
CA ASP A 24 23.31 -4.33 21.22
C ASP A 24 23.01 -3.48 19.95
N PRO A 25 23.74 -2.37 19.70
CA PRO A 25 23.54 -1.57 18.49
C PRO A 25 23.88 -2.37 17.23
N PHE A 26 23.13 -2.16 16.15
CA PHE A 26 23.27 -2.92 14.91
C PHE A 26 23.58 -2.06 13.68
N ALA A 27 24.17 -2.69 12.68
CA ALA A 27 24.30 -2.20 11.31
C ALA A 27 23.24 -2.85 10.39
N GLN A 28 22.99 -2.27 9.21
CA GLN A 28 22.02 -2.83 8.26
C GLN A 28 22.56 -4.04 7.49
N GLU A 29 23.88 -4.14 7.35
CA GLU A 29 24.55 -5.17 6.57
C GLU A 29 25.87 -5.54 7.26
N GLY A 30 26.14 -6.83 7.37
CA GLY A 30 27.37 -7.37 7.92
C GLY A 30 28.31 -7.88 6.85
N ILE A 31 29.62 -7.77 7.08
CA ILE A 31 30.66 -8.30 6.20
C ILE A 31 30.69 -9.83 6.27
N ASP A 32 30.28 -10.41 7.40
CA ASP A 32 30.44 -11.83 7.71
C ASP A 32 29.31 -12.73 7.18
N PHE A 33 28.16 -12.16 6.80
CA PHE A 33 26.99 -12.89 6.28
C PHE A 33 26.42 -12.26 4.99
N PRO A 34 27.06 -12.48 3.82
CA PRO A 34 26.60 -11.91 2.56
C PRO A 34 25.16 -12.32 2.23
N GLY A 35 24.25 -11.34 2.15
CA GLY A 35 22.84 -11.54 1.79
C GLY A 35 21.83 -11.49 2.94
N LEU A 36 22.29 -11.45 4.20
CA LEU A 36 21.45 -11.16 5.38
C LEU A 36 21.46 -9.66 5.63
N ARG A 37 20.27 -9.03 5.56
CA ARG A 37 20.11 -7.58 5.72
C ARG A 37 19.03 -7.28 6.75
N LEU A 38 19.37 -6.43 7.72
CA LEU A 38 18.40 -5.78 8.59
C LEU A 38 17.83 -4.56 7.89
N SER A 39 16.51 -4.43 7.88
CA SER A 39 15.83 -3.28 7.26
C SER A 39 15.34 -2.26 8.29
N TYR A 40 15.75 -2.39 9.56
CA TYR A 40 15.52 -1.36 10.57
C TYR A 40 16.28 -0.06 10.22
N PRO A 41 15.77 1.13 10.60
CA PRO A 41 16.59 2.33 10.66
C PRO A 41 17.85 2.08 11.49
N ILE A 42 19.00 2.59 11.04
CA ILE A 42 20.18 2.64 11.89
C ILE A 42 19.83 3.48 13.14
N PRO A 43 20.14 3.00 14.36
CA PRO A 43 19.89 3.74 15.58
C PRO A 43 20.53 5.14 15.57
N ASP A 44 19.71 6.19 15.45
CA ASP A 44 20.16 7.58 15.63
C ASP A 44 19.95 8.00 17.10
N VAL A 45 20.87 7.57 17.95
CA VAL A 45 20.79 7.76 19.41
C VAL A 45 22.13 8.21 19.99
N GLU A 46 22.04 8.97 21.07
CA GLU A 46 23.17 9.36 21.92
C GLU A 46 23.08 8.58 23.22
N ALA A 47 24.20 8.00 23.67
CA ALA A 47 24.25 7.19 24.88
C ALA A 47 25.48 7.51 25.74
N ASP A 48 25.32 7.31 27.04
CA ASP A 48 26.42 7.36 28.01
C ASP A 48 27.08 6.00 28.20
N ILE A 49 26.30 4.93 28.02
CA ILE A 49 26.70 3.54 28.26
C ILE A 49 26.16 2.69 27.11
N VAL A 50 27.00 1.83 26.53
CA VAL A 50 26.59 0.82 25.57
C VAL A 50 26.90 -0.57 26.13
N VAL A 51 25.90 -1.44 26.16
CA VAL A 51 26.05 -2.85 26.56
C VAL A 51 26.00 -3.70 25.30
N VAL A 52 27.02 -4.53 25.08
CA VAL A 52 27.12 -5.40 23.90
C VAL A 52 27.22 -6.85 24.36
N SER A 53 26.22 -7.66 24.05
CA SER A 53 26.17 -9.07 24.45
C SER A 53 27.31 -9.87 23.84
N HIS A 54 27.66 -9.64 22.58
CA HIS A 54 28.76 -10.33 21.91
C HIS A 54 29.34 -9.52 20.74
N MET A 55 30.61 -9.79 20.41
CA MET A 55 31.34 -9.09 19.35
C MET A 55 31.45 -9.97 18.10
N GLY A 56 31.59 -9.35 16.93
CA GLY A 56 31.78 -10.04 15.65
C GLY A 56 30.48 -10.33 14.90
N HIS A 57 29.34 -9.84 15.38
CA HIS A 57 28.03 -9.96 14.73
C HIS A 57 27.46 -8.56 14.47
N PHE A 58 27.28 -8.22 13.20
CA PHE A 58 26.87 -6.89 12.74
C PHE A 58 25.53 -6.42 13.31
N ASP A 59 24.69 -7.35 13.74
CA ASP A 59 23.37 -7.14 14.32
C ASP A 59 23.40 -6.90 15.84
N HIS A 60 24.58 -6.86 16.47
CA HIS A 60 24.74 -6.65 17.91
C HIS A 60 25.90 -5.71 18.32
N ASP A 61 26.91 -5.48 17.47
CA ASP A 61 28.16 -4.82 17.90
C ASP A 61 28.52 -3.51 17.17
N ALA A 62 27.57 -2.89 16.47
CA ALA A 62 27.76 -1.67 15.69
C ALA A 62 27.88 -0.40 16.56
N ILE A 63 28.78 -0.40 17.53
CA ILE A 63 28.98 0.68 18.52
C ILE A 63 29.21 2.05 17.85
N ASN A 64 29.83 2.06 16.67
CA ASN A 64 30.15 3.26 15.91
C ASN A 64 28.91 4.06 15.43
N VAL A 65 27.71 3.47 15.46
CA VAL A 65 26.47 4.18 15.11
C VAL A 65 25.92 5.00 16.28
N VAL A 66 26.38 4.74 17.50
CA VAL A 66 25.92 5.42 18.73
C VAL A 66 26.76 6.68 19.00
N LYS A 67 26.10 7.82 19.20
CA LYS A 67 26.73 9.11 19.52
C LYS A 67 27.05 9.22 21.02
N GLY A 68 27.87 10.21 21.41
CA GLY A 68 28.05 10.59 22.83
C GLY A 68 29.29 10.03 23.55
N ASN A 69 30.17 9.33 22.83
CA ASN A 69 31.37 8.66 23.40
C ASN A 69 31.03 7.75 24.61
N PRO A 70 30.15 6.75 24.43
CA PRO A 70 29.70 5.91 25.52
C PRO A 70 30.81 5.05 26.11
N VAL A 71 30.67 4.69 27.39
CA VAL A 71 31.43 3.60 28.00
C VAL A 71 30.85 2.27 27.51
N VAL A 72 31.68 1.43 26.90
CA VAL A 72 31.25 0.14 26.34
C VAL A 72 31.49 -0.98 27.36
N ILE A 73 30.45 -1.79 27.60
CA ILE A 73 30.47 -2.98 28.47
C ILE A 73 30.20 -4.20 27.59
N ASN A 74 31.23 -5.03 27.37
CA ASN A 74 31.17 -6.17 26.44
C ASN A 74 31.93 -7.42 26.93
N LYS A 75 32.23 -7.50 28.23
CA LYS A 75 32.93 -8.64 28.84
C LYS A 75 32.24 -9.09 30.13
N PRO A 76 32.34 -10.39 30.50
CA PRO A 76 31.97 -10.87 31.82
C PRO A 76 32.69 -10.14 32.95
N GLY A 77 32.07 -10.10 34.13
CA GLY A 77 32.60 -9.47 35.34
C GLY A 77 31.65 -8.45 35.94
N GLU A 78 32.13 -7.72 36.95
CA GLU A 78 31.38 -6.64 37.59
C GLU A 78 32.07 -5.30 37.30
N ILE A 79 31.30 -4.30 36.89
CA ILE A 79 31.78 -2.95 36.60
C ILE A 79 30.75 -1.92 37.07
N GLU A 80 31.22 -0.80 37.60
CA GLU A 80 30.38 0.32 38.00
C GLU A 80 30.64 1.52 37.07
N VAL A 81 29.59 1.98 36.38
CA VAL A 81 29.67 3.07 35.39
C VAL A 81 28.59 4.08 35.71
N LYS A 82 28.98 5.35 35.92
CA LYS A 82 28.07 6.46 36.28
C LYS A 82 27.10 6.12 37.43
N GLY A 83 27.57 5.37 38.43
CA GLY A 83 26.79 4.97 39.61
C GLY A 83 25.84 3.79 39.40
N ILE A 84 25.92 3.10 38.26
CA ILE A 84 25.14 1.90 37.94
C ILE A 84 26.08 0.71 37.93
N ARG A 85 25.76 -0.33 38.71
CA ARG A 85 26.54 -1.57 38.77
C ARG A 85 26.01 -2.58 37.76
N PHE A 86 26.85 -2.94 36.81
CA PHE A 86 26.60 -3.98 35.82
C PHE A 86 27.34 -5.26 36.23
N LYS A 87 26.66 -6.39 36.09
CA LYS A 87 27.20 -7.72 36.26
C LYS A 87 26.96 -8.52 34.99
N GLY A 88 28.01 -9.12 34.44
CA GLY A 88 27.94 -9.95 33.25
C GLY A 88 28.56 -11.34 33.46
N PHE A 89 28.00 -12.35 32.81
CA PHE A 89 28.59 -13.68 32.73
C PHE A 89 28.41 -14.30 31.35
N GLY A 90 29.35 -15.17 30.96
CA GLY A 90 29.35 -15.85 29.67
C GLY A 90 28.32 -16.98 29.60
N THR A 91 27.71 -17.12 28.43
CA THR A 91 26.72 -18.14 28.04
C THR A 91 26.94 -18.55 26.58
N TYR A 92 26.26 -19.60 26.13
CA TYR A 92 26.47 -20.15 24.79
C TYR A 92 25.44 -19.64 23.78
N HIS A 93 25.91 -19.40 22.56
CA HIS A 93 25.11 -19.05 21.39
C HIS A 93 24.77 -20.32 20.59
N LEU A 94 23.63 -20.34 19.90
CA LEU A 94 23.21 -21.46 19.04
C LEU A 94 23.58 -21.16 17.58
N THR A 95 24.51 -21.94 17.02
CA THR A 95 24.93 -21.84 15.61
C THR A 95 24.30 -22.96 14.77
N ALA A 96 24.42 -22.86 13.44
CA ALA A 96 23.91 -23.87 12.51
C ALA A 96 24.47 -25.29 12.76
N ASP A 97 25.64 -25.40 13.38
CA ASP A 97 26.35 -26.65 13.66
C ASP A 97 26.23 -27.11 15.13
N GLY A 98 25.47 -26.41 15.97
CA GLY A 98 25.29 -26.72 17.40
C GLY A 98 25.64 -25.55 18.33
N PHE A 99 26.07 -25.83 19.56
CA PHE A 99 26.52 -24.78 20.48
C PHE A 99 27.89 -24.23 20.06
N SER A 100 28.11 -22.93 20.27
CA SER A 100 29.45 -22.34 20.13
C SER A 100 30.47 -23.07 21.03
N PRO A 101 31.69 -23.37 20.55
CA PRO A 101 32.68 -24.12 21.32
C PRO A 101 33.20 -23.37 22.55
N GLU A 102 33.08 -22.04 22.57
CA GLU A 102 33.37 -21.18 23.72
C GLU A 102 32.14 -20.32 24.07
N PRO A 103 32.02 -19.80 25.32
CA PRO A 103 30.98 -18.85 25.69
C PRO A 103 31.08 -17.59 24.83
N PHE A 104 30.20 -17.48 23.85
CA PHE A 104 30.23 -16.41 22.84
C PHE A 104 29.19 -15.32 23.12
N ASN A 105 28.21 -15.57 23.99
CA ASN A 105 27.16 -14.62 24.37
C ASN A 105 27.32 -14.19 25.84
N ASN A 106 27.18 -12.90 26.14
CA ASN A 106 27.16 -12.41 27.52
C ASN A 106 25.76 -12.00 27.96
N VAL A 107 25.33 -12.54 29.10
CA VAL A 107 24.14 -12.05 29.81
C VAL A 107 24.56 -10.90 30.70
N PHE A 108 23.86 -9.77 30.62
CA PHE A 108 24.10 -8.61 31.48
C PHE A 108 22.90 -8.33 32.39
N TYR A 109 23.21 -8.03 33.64
CA TYR A 109 22.26 -7.67 34.69
C TYR A 109 22.69 -6.37 35.34
N TRP A 110 21.76 -5.45 35.60
CA TRP A 110 22.02 -4.20 36.31
C TRP A 110 20.78 -3.70 37.04
N GLU A 111 21.00 -2.80 38.01
CA GLU A 111 19.94 -2.14 38.76
C GLU A 111 19.98 -0.63 38.52
N ALA A 112 18.84 -0.05 38.12
CA ALA A 112 18.69 1.38 37.88
C ALA A 112 17.31 1.84 38.35
N GLU A 113 17.23 2.99 39.03
CA GLU A 113 15.96 3.56 39.55
C GLU A 113 15.12 2.56 40.37
N GLY A 114 15.78 1.67 41.12
CA GLY A 114 15.14 0.63 41.93
C GLY A 114 14.55 -0.53 41.12
N LEU A 115 14.78 -0.59 39.81
CA LEU A 115 14.36 -1.70 38.94
C LEU A 115 15.57 -2.55 38.55
N LYS A 116 15.38 -3.87 38.53
CA LYS A 116 16.40 -4.85 38.14
C LYS A 116 16.17 -5.30 36.71
N LEU A 117 17.12 -5.01 35.83
CA LEU A 117 17.05 -5.29 34.40
C LEU A 117 18.04 -6.40 34.02
N CYS A 118 17.64 -7.26 33.09
CA CYS A 118 18.51 -8.29 32.55
C CYS A 118 18.35 -8.42 31.03
N HIS A 119 19.46 -8.34 30.31
CA HIS A 119 19.55 -8.57 28.87
C HIS A 119 20.20 -9.92 28.61
N LEU A 120 19.45 -10.86 28.05
CA LEU A 120 19.95 -12.22 27.81
C LEU A 120 20.88 -12.34 26.59
N GLY A 121 20.98 -11.30 25.77
CA GLY A 121 21.65 -11.40 24.47
C GLY A 121 21.00 -12.49 23.61
N ASP A 122 21.81 -13.26 22.90
CA ASP A 122 21.39 -14.41 22.10
C ASP A 122 21.61 -15.73 22.84
N LEU A 123 21.01 -15.84 24.03
CA LEU A 123 21.09 -17.04 24.83
C LEU A 123 20.53 -18.25 24.05
N GLY A 124 21.35 -19.29 23.89
CA GLY A 124 21.02 -20.49 23.11
C GLY A 124 20.52 -21.69 23.91
N HIS A 125 20.59 -21.67 25.25
CA HIS A 125 20.36 -22.84 26.10
C HIS A 125 19.54 -22.58 27.36
N LEU A 126 19.12 -23.66 28.03
CA LEU A 126 18.55 -23.60 29.37
C LEU A 126 19.64 -23.19 30.37
N LEU A 127 19.34 -22.23 31.24
CA LEU A 127 20.27 -21.77 32.27
C LEU A 127 20.46 -22.84 33.36
N ASP A 128 21.68 -22.97 33.85
CA ASP A 128 21.96 -23.83 35.00
C ASP A 128 21.58 -23.15 36.34
N LYS A 129 21.72 -23.89 37.44
CA LYS A 129 21.33 -23.38 38.77
C LYS A 129 22.13 -22.16 39.22
N GLU A 130 23.41 -22.08 38.85
CA GLU A 130 24.32 -21.00 39.26
C GLU A 130 24.03 -19.73 38.45
N GLN A 131 23.73 -19.88 37.16
CA GLN A 131 23.28 -18.81 36.28
C GLN A 131 21.90 -18.29 36.70
N VAL A 132 20.94 -19.18 36.96
CA VAL A 132 19.60 -18.78 37.45
C VAL A 132 19.70 -18.02 38.78
N ALA A 133 20.54 -18.48 39.72
CA ALA A 133 20.72 -17.80 41.00
C ALA A 133 21.20 -16.34 40.84
N GLN A 134 21.96 -16.04 39.79
CA GLN A 134 22.42 -14.68 39.48
C GLN A 134 21.32 -13.78 38.89
N LEU A 135 20.28 -14.38 38.29
CA LEU A 135 19.17 -13.67 37.64
C LEU A 135 17.89 -13.63 38.49
N GLN A 136 17.88 -14.27 39.66
CA GLN A 136 16.70 -14.27 40.51
C GLN A 136 16.31 -12.85 40.94
N GLY A 137 15.02 -12.54 40.79
CA GLY A 137 14.46 -11.24 41.16
C GLY A 137 14.63 -10.15 40.10
N THR A 138 14.95 -10.50 38.86
CA THR A 138 14.83 -9.58 37.71
C THR A 138 13.39 -9.03 37.61
N ASP A 139 13.24 -7.72 37.51
CA ASP A 139 11.94 -7.09 37.25
C ASP A 139 11.64 -7.07 35.74
N ILE A 140 12.62 -6.66 34.92
CA ILE A 140 12.49 -6.51 33.47
C ILE A 140 13.53 -7.39 32.76
N LEU A 141 13.06 -8.34 31.96
CA LEU A 141 13.89 -9.29 31.24
C LEU A 141 13.75 -9.10 29.73
N PHE A 142 14.84 -8.81 29.03
CA PHE A 142 14.90 -8.79 27.56
C PHE A 142 15.27 -10.20 27.05
N VAL A 143 14.41 -10.80 26.21
CA VAL A 143 14.46 -12.23 25.88
C VAL A 143 14.48 -12.46 24.37
N PRO A 144 15.50 -13.16 23.82
CA PRO A 144 15.57 -13.47 22.39
C PRO A 144 14.54 -14.56 22.02
N LEU A 145 13.87 -14.37 20.88
CA LEU A 145 12.86 -15.28 20.34
C LEU A 145 13.23 -15.76 18.92
N GLY A 146 14.53 -15.85 18.64
CA GLY A 146 15.07 -16.07 17.28
C GLY A 146 15.14 -17.51 16.80
N GLU A 147 14.52 -18.46 17.53
CA GLU A 147 14.51 -19.92 17.35
C GLU A 147 15.33 -20.42 16.14
N GLY A 148 16.49 -21.04 16.38
CA GLY A 148 17.44 -21.44 15.34
C GLY A 148 18.63 -20.48 15.18
N PHE A 149 18.47 -19.22 15.59
CA PHE A 149 19.56 -18.27 15.85
C PHE A 149 19.74 -17.97 17.35
N ALA A 150 18.81 -18.45 18.18
CA ALA A 150 18.81 -18.39 19.64
C ALA A 150 18.06 -19.63 20.18
N MET A 151 17.65 -19.62 21.45
CA MET A 151 16.91 -20.74 22.05
C MET A 151 15.53 -21.02 21.44
N PRO A 152 15.08 -22.30 21.41
CA PRO A 152 13.71 -22.65 21.06
C PRO A 152 12.69 -22.08 22.06
N PHE A 153 11.46 -21.78 21.60
CA PHE A 153 10.41 -21.21 22.46
C PHE A 153 10.10 -22.02 23.72
N THR A 154 10.19 -23.35 23.66
CA THR A 154 10.00 -24.22 24.84
C THR A 154 11.07 -23.98 25.90
N VAL A 155 12.32 -23.76 25.49
CA VAL A 155 13.45 -23.44 26.38
C VAL A 155 13.30 -22.03 26.95
N VAL A 156 12.81 -21.08 26.15
CA VAL A 156 12.45 -19.73 26.62
C VAL A 156 11.47 -19.82 27.80
N ILE A 157 10.38 -20.58 27.62
CA ILE A 157 9.36 -20.75 28.66
C ILE A 157 9.94 -21.36 29.94
N GLU A 158 10.82 -22.35 29.84
CA GLU A 158 11.49 -22.94 31.01
C GLU A 158 12.40 -21.93 31.72
N ASN A 159 13.20 -21.15 30.99
CA ASN A 159 14.01 -20.08 31.59
C ASN A 159 13.14 -19.02 32.28
N LEU A 160 12.00 -18.65 31.69
CA LEU A 160 11.05 -17.71 32.31
C LEU A 160 10.49 -18.24 33.64
N LYS A 161 10.20 -19.54 33.73
CA LYS A 161 9.76 -20.19 34.99
C LYS A 161 10.85 -20.18 36.07
N LEU A 162 12.12 -20.27 35.66
CA LEU A 162 13.27 -20.27 36.57
C LEU A 162 13.61 -18.85 37.07
N ILE A 163 13.61 -17.86 36.16
CA ILE A 163 13.97 -16.46 36.46
C ILE A 163 12.82 -15.72 37.17
N LYS A 164 11.57 -16.02 36.79
CA LYS A 164 10.34 -15.38 37.29
C LYS A 164 10.32 -13.83 37.17
N PRO A 165 10.54 -13.28 35.96
CA PRO A 165 10.47 -11.83 35.75
C PRO A 165 9.04 -11.30 35.87
N LYS A 166 8.90 -10.01 36.20
CA LYS A 166 7.59 -9.33 36.20
C LYS A 166 7.21 -8.86 34.79
N VAL A 167 8.16 -8.33 34.05
CA VAL A 167 8.00 -7.87 32.67
C VAL A 167 8.97 -8.62 31.76
N VAL A 168 8.44 -9.23 30.72
CA VAL A 168 9.21 -9.91 29.66
C VAL A 168 9.13 -9.06 28.40
N ILE A 169 10.25 -8.54 27.92
CA ILE A 169 10.33 -7.79 26.66
C ILE A 169 10.94 -8.74 25.61
N PRO A 170 10.16 -9.23 24.63
CA PRO A 170 10.69 -10.07 23.58
C PRO A 170 11.56 -9.26 22.62
N MET A 171 12.61 -9.88 22.11
CA MET A 171 13.52 -9.32 21.11
C MET A 171 13.97 -10.40 20.12
N HIS A 172 14.69 -10.01 19.08
CA HIS A 172 15.32 -10.94 18.13
C HIS A 172 14.35 -12.00 17.55
N TYR A 173 13.19 -11.56 17.03
CA TYR A 173 12.19 -12.43 16.37
C TYR A 173 11.84 -11.91 14.98
N LYS A 174 11.10 -12.71 14.20
CA LYS A 174 10.65 -12.36 12.85
C LYS A 174 9.82 -11.09 12.84
N THR A 175 10.32 -10.09 12.13
CA THR A 175 9.60 -8.86 11.79
C THR A 175 9.57 -8.67 10.27
N VAL A 176 8.96 -7.57 9.82
CA VAL A 176 9.05 -7.17 8.40
C VAL A 176 10.50 -6.80 8.07
N GLU A 177 11.20 -6.20 9.03
CA GLU A 177 12.57 -5.70 8.92
C GLU A 177 13.64 -6.80 9.05
N ALA A 178 13.27 -7.94 9.65
CA ALA A 178 14.10 -9.12 9.84
C ALA A 178 13.36 -10.39 9.40
N PRO A 179 13.04 -10.53 8.09
CA PRO A 179 12.18 -11.60 7.60
C PRO A 179 12.86 -12.99 7.60
N PHE A 180 14.19 -13.03 7.76
CA PHE A 180 14.99 -14.25 7.79
C PHE A 180 14.84 -15.03 9.11
N LEU A 181 14.44 -14.37 10.19
CA LEU A 181 14.12 -15.05 11.44
C LEU A 181 12.85 -15.90 11.24
N PRO A 182 12.78 -17.12 11.78
CA PRO A 182 11.75 -18.07 11.36
C PRO A 182 10.39 -17.85 12.03
N LYS A 183 10.37 -17.33 13.26
CA LYS A 183 9.18 -17.26 14.11
C LYS A 183 8.89 -15.85 14.60
N SER A 184 7.60 -15.50 14.65
CA SER A 184 7.11 -14.20 15.13
C SER A 184 6.82 -14.22 16.64
N VAL A 185 6.62 -13.05 17.26
CA VAL A 185 6.17 -12.97 18.65
C VAL A 185 4.77 -13.58 18.83
N GLU A 186 3.91 -13.49 17.81
CA GLU A 186 2.59 -14.13 17.81
C GLU A 186 2.67 -15.65 17.86
N ASP A 187 3.72 -16.26 17.26
CA ASP A 187 3.94 -17.70 17.35
C ASP A 187 4.33 -18.11 18.80
N PHE A 188 5.06 -17.26 19.51
CA PHE A 188 5.41 -17.48 20.93
C PHE A 188 4.19 -17.31 21.85
N LEU A 189 3.35 -16.30 21.61
CA LEU A 189 2.12 -16.08 22.37
C LEU A 189 1.14 -17.24 22.29
N ARG A 190 1.14 -18.02 21.19
CA ARG A 190 0.26 -19.20 21.05
C ARG A 190 0.61 -20.35 21.99
N ILE A 191 1.82 -20.38 22.53
CA ILE A 191 2.30 -21.47 23.38
C ILE A 191 2.70 -21.02 24.79
N SER A 192 2.65 -19.72 25.06
CA SER A 192 2.97 -19.15 26.37
C SER A 192 1.70 -18.72 27.10
N ASP A 193 1.73 -18.78 28.43
CA ASP A 193 0.63 -18.34 29.30
C ASP A 193 0.77 -16.87 29.72
N LEU A 194 1.62 -16.09 29.04
CA LEU A 194 1.88 -14.69 29.39
C LEU A 194 0.81 -13.77 28.79
N GLU A 195 0.32 -12.83 29.61
CA GLU A 195 -0.60 -11.80 29.13
C GLU A 195 0.15 -10.73 28.32
N PRO A 196 -0.30 -10.42 27.08
CA PRO A 196 0.37 -9.42 26.26
C PRO A 196 0.00 -7.99 26.65
N TRP A 197 1.01 -7.13 26.73
CA TRP A 197 0.91 -5.69 26.97
C TRP A 197 1.55 -4.90 25.82
N TYR A 198 0.82 -3.95 25.24
CA TYR A 198 1.23 -3.17 24.07
C TYR A 198 1.33 -1.66 24.38
N PRO A 199 2.44 -1.18 24.97
CA PRO A 199 2.59 0.24 25.33
C PRO A 199 2.85 1.17 24.13
N GLY A 200 3.10 0.64 22.93
CA GLY A 200 3.47 1.43 21.75
C GLY A 200 4.99 1.44 21.52
N GLU A 201 5.57 2.57 21.11
CA GLU A 201 7.02 2.69 20.81
C GLU A 201 7.89 2.71 22.07
N THR A 202 7.37 3.29 23.15
CA THR A 202 8.12 3.54 24.38
C THR A 202 7.31 3.04 25.57
N LEU A 203 7.94 2.21 26.39
CA LEU A 203 7.46 1.80 27.70
C LEU A 203 7.94 2.80 28.75
N GLU A 204 7.02 3.45 29.45
CA GLU A 204 7.33 4.20 30.67
C GLU A 204 7.06 3.31 31.88
N ILE A 205 8.08 3.08 32.72
CA ILE A 205 7.98 2.13 33.83
C ILE A 205 8.78 2.59 35.07
N SER A 206 8.24 2.21 36.23
CA SER A 206 8.75 2.46 37.59
C SER A 206 8.37 1.28 38.50
N GLN A 207 8.84 1.28 39.75
CA GLN A 207 8.45 0.25 40.74
C GLN A 207 6.92 0.17 40.94
N ASP A 208 6.24 1.32 40.95
CA ASP A 208 4.79 1.41 41.20
C ASP A 208 3.93 0.92 40.04
N THR A 209 4.49 0.88 38.83
CA THR A 209 3.78 0.48 37.60
C THR A 209 4.11 -0.96 37.18
N LEU A 210 4.87 -1.71 37.98
CA LEU A 210 5.16 -3.11 37.69
C LEU A 210 3.88 -3.95 37.76
N PRO A 211 3.66 -4.87 36.81
CA PRO A 211 2.49 -5.74 36.85
C PRO A 211 2.56 -6.70 38.04
N SER A 212 1.40 -7.07 38.57
CA SER A 212 1.30 -7.99 39.72
C SER A 212 1.59 -9.46 39.35
N PHE A 213 1.58 -9.78 38.06
CA PHE A 213 1.88 -11.09 37.50
C PHE A 213 2.78 -10.95 36.26
N PRO A 214 3.54 -12.00 35.89
CA PRO A 214 4.40 -11.97 34.72
C PRO A 214 3.64 -11.59 33.45
N THR A 215 4.09 -10.51 32.78
CA THR A 215 3.44 -9.93 31.60
C THR A 215 4.45 -9.81 30.47
N ILE A 216 4.06 -10.14 29.23
CA ILE A 216 4.90 -9.93 28.06
C ILE A 216 4.63 -8.55 27.44
N CYS A 217 5.60 -7.65 27.53
CA CYS A 217 5.53 -6.29 27.00
C CYS A 217 6.07 -6.22 25.58
N ILE A 218 5.18 -6.12 24.59
CA ILE A 218 5.52 -6.09 23.17
C ILE A 218 5.62 -4.65 22.71
N LEU A 219 6.86 -4.16 22.58
CA LEU A 219 7.18 -2.83 22.06
C LEU A 219 7.04 -2.78 20.55
N ARG A 220 6.62 -1.61 20.03
CA ARG A 220 6.64 -1.31 18.59
C ARG A 220 8.05 -0.90 18.19
N GLY A 221 8.66 -1.67 17.28
CA GLY A 221 9.98 -1.34 16.74
C GLY A 221 9.98 -0.06 15.91
N PRO A 222 11.16 0.51 15.61
CA PRO A 222 11.23 1.71 14.80
C PRO A 222 10.80 1.38 13.38
N MET A 223 9.78 2.09 12.91
CA MET A 223 9.27 1.93 11.57
C MET A 223 10.30 2.46 10.57
N PRO A 224 10.79 1.65 9.61
CA PRO A 224 11.73 2.11 8.58
C PRO A 224 11.18 3.21 7.67
N TYR A 225 9.85 3.38 7.63
CA TYR A 225 9.18 4.26 6.69
C TYR A 225 8.04 5.00 7.40
N LYS A 226 8.34 6.10 8.08
CA LYS A 226 7.33 7.16 8.24
C LYS A 226 7.28 7.90 6.92
N THR A 227 6.24 7.61 6.15
CA THR A 227 5.86 8.45 5.02
C THR A 227 4.75 9.38 5.47
N THR A 228 4.73 10.58 4.90
CA THR A 228 3.71 11.58 5.20
C THR A 228 2.74 11.63 4.03
N VAL A 229 1.45 11.56 4.33
CA VAL A 229 0.37 11.82 3.38
C VAL A 229 -0.43 12.99 3.91
N ALA A 230 -0.51 14.06 3.12
CA ALA A 230 -1.26 15.25 3.49
C ALA A 230 -2.69 15.20 2.94
N ILE A 231 -3.62 15.76 3.70
CA ILE A 231 -5.02 15.95 3.32
C ILE A 231 -5.35 17.43 3.50
N ALA A 232 -5.75 18.10 2.43
CA ALA A 232 -6.30 19.45 2.47
C ALA A 232 -7.78 19.41 2.10
N HIS A 233 -8.63 19.99 2.94
CA HIS A 233 -10.08 19.96 2.78
C HIS A 233 -10.69 21.36 2.95
N ARG A 234 -11.77 21.63 2.23
CA ARG A 234 -12.63 22.81 2.40
C ARG A 234 -14.07 22.36 2.47
N ASP A 235 -14.85 23.02 3.32
CA ASP A 235 -16.27 22.67 3.44
C ASP A 235 -17.02 23.01 2.13
N GLU A 236 -16.64 24.10 1.45
CA GLU A 236 -17.20 24.51 0.17
C GLU A 236 -16.14 25.04 -0.82
N ILE A 237 -16.33 24.73 -2.11
CA ILE A 237 -15.58 25.31 -3.25
C ILE A 237 -16.50 26.14 -4.16
N GLY A 238 -17.81 25.86 -4.16
CA GLY A 238 -18.84 26.65 -4.82
C GLY A 238 -19.13 26.30 -6.28
N GLU A 239 -18.20 25.70 -7.03
CA GLU A 239 -18.34 25.48 -8.46
C GLU A 239 -17.95 24.08 -8.94
N THR A 240 -18.60 23.64 -10.01
CA THR A 240 -18.38 22.33 -10.63
C THR A 240 -17.01 22.24 -11.33
N PRO A 241 -16.43 21.04 -11.51
CA PRO A 241 -15.15 20.85 -12.20
C PRO A 241 -15.06 21.45 -13.61
N GLY A 242 -16.16 21.45 -14.37
CA GLY A 242 -16.19 22.04 -15.71
C GLY A 242 -16.12 23.57 -15.68
N ASN A 243 -16.71 24.18 -14.65
CA ASN A 243 -16.77 25.63 -14.49
C ASN A 243 -15.49 26.17 -13.83
N TYR A 244 -14.74 26.97 -14.59
CA TYR A 244 -13.39 27.43 -14.23
C TYR A 244 -13.39 28.94 -14.05
N THR A 245 -13.60 29.38 -12.82
CA THR A 245 -13.47 30.78 -12.44
C THR A 245 -12.25 30.98 -11.53
N GLU A 246 -11.74 32.21 -11.47
CA GLU A 246 -10.63 32.52 -10.56
C GLU A 246 -11.03 32.33 -9.08
N GLN A 247 -12.31 32.44 -8.73
CA GLN A 247 -12.78 32.22 -7.36
C GLN A 247 -12.57 30.77 -6.92
N SER A 248 -13.08 29.79 -7.69
CA SER A 248 -12.91 28.38 -7.33
C SER A 248 -11.47 27.91 -7.51
N LEU A 249 -10.75 28.44 -8.52
CA LEU A 249 -9.33 28.16 -8.70
C LEU A 249 -8.47 28.65 -7.53
N SER A 250 -8.74 29.83 -6.98
CA SER A 250 -8.00 30.36 -5.82
C SER A 250 -8.10 29.43 -4.61
N ILE A 251 -9.30 28.90 -4.33
CA ILE A 251 -9.51 27.95 -3.22
C ILE A 251 -8.69 26.68 -3.46
N ILE A 252 -8.70 26.16 -4.69
CA ILE A 252 -7.95 24.95 -5.05
C ILE A 252 -6.43 25.19 -5.01
N ARG A 253 -5.94 26.37 -5.40
CA ARG A 253 -4.53 26.77 -5.24
C ARG A 253 -4.10 26.68 -3.78
N ASP A 254 -4.91 27.22 -2.87
CA ASP A 254 -4.61 27.18 -1.44
C ASP A 254 -4.59 25.74 -0.91
N MET A 255 -5.54 24.90 -1.33
CA MET A 255 -5.59 23.49 -0.94
C MET A 255 -4.38 22.69 -1.46
N VAL A 256 -3.99 22.89 -2.72
CA VAL A 256 -2.83 22.21 -3.32
C VAL A 256 -1.53 22.67 -2.65
N ARG A 257 -1.39 23.98 -2.39
CA ARG A 257 -0.26 24.55 -1.64
C ARG A 257 -0.17 23.95 -0.24
N GLU A 258 -1.28 23.95 0.51
CA GLU A 258 -1.37 23.36 1.85
C GLU A 258 -0.98 21.88 1.86
N ALA A 259 -1.53 21.09 0.93
CA ALA A 259 -1.25 19.66 0.86
C ALA A 259 0.23 19.38 0.53
N ILE A 260 0.81 20.12 -0.40
CA ILE A 260 2.21 19.92 -0.82
C ILE A 260 3.20 20.44 0.24
N ASP A 261 2.91 21.57 0.88
CA ASP A 261 3.75 22.12 1.96
C ASP A 261 3.79 21.16 3.17
N ASN A 262 2.66 20.54 3.50
CA ASN A 262 2.54 19.55 4.58
C ASN A 262 3.35 18.25 4.36
N ILE A 263 3.79 17.95 3.14
CA ILE A 263 4.69 16.83 2.83
C ILE A 263 6.14 17.27 2.56
N GLY A 264 6.49 18.51 2.90
CA GLY A 264 7.84 19.06 2.80
C GLY A 264 8.08 19.99 1.61
N GLY A 265 7.02 20.47 0.94
CA GLY A 265 7.10 21.44 -0.15
C GLY A 265 7.38 20.82 -1.52
N ILE A 266 7.09 21.58 -2.58
CA ILE A 266 7.30 21.12 -3.96
C ILE A 266 8.79 20.97 -4.27
N GLU A 267 9.62 21.78 -3.62
CA GLU A 267 11.08 21.83 -3.72
C GLU A 267 11.73 20.55 -3.23
N ARG A 268 11.03 19.73 -2.42
CA ARG A 268 11.47 18.37 -2.05
C ARG A 268 11.58 17.49 -3.29
N TYR A 269 10.64 17.62 -4.23
CA TYR A 269 10.48 16.74 -5.39
C TYR A 269 11.02 17.36 -6.67
N VAL A 270 10.83 18.66 -6.87
CA VAL A 270 11.23 19.39 -8.08
C VAL A 270 12.40 20.32 -7.77
N LYS A 271 13.48 20.22 -8.55
CA LYS A 271 14.70 21.03 -8.42
C LYS A 271 14.86 21.95 -9.62
N LYS A 272 15.66 23.01 -9.44
CA LYS A 272 16.03 23.94 -10.50
C LYS A 272 16.58 23.19 -11.72
N GLY A 273 16.08 23.53 -12.90
CA GLY A 273 16.50 22.94 -14.18
C GLY A 273 15.91 21.56 -14.49
N ASN A 274 15.08 20.98 -13.61
CA ASN A 274 14.41 19.72 -13.90
C ASN A 274 13.43 19.86 -15.08
N THR A 275 13.28 18.75 -15.79
CA THR A 275 12.15 18.45 -16.66
C THR A 275 11.09 17.70 -15.86
N VAL A 276 9.85 18.20 -15.89
CA VAL A 276 8.74 17.63 -15.11
C VAL A 276 7.70 17.07 -16.04
N LEU A 277 7.25 15.84 -15.82
CA LEU A 277 6.05 15.30 -16.47
C LEU A 277 4.91 15.28 -15.45
N ILE A 278 3.81 15.97 -15.77
CA ILE A 278 2.55 15.89 -15.02
C ILE A 278 1.55 15.08 -15.82
N ARG A 279 1.07 14.00 -15.21
CA ARG A 279 0.12 13.10 -15.82
C ARG A 279 -1.24 13.12 -15.11
N PRO A 280 -2.22 13.87 -15.64
CA PRO A 280 -3.59 13.79 -15.16
C PRO A 280 -4.23 12.44 -15.56
N ASN A 281 -5.36 12.11 -14.95
CA ASN A 281 -6.21 10.99 -15.35
C ASN A 281 -7.30 11.50 -16.31
N THR A 282 -7.14 11.28 -17.61
CA THR A 282 -8.09 11.70 -18.66
C THR A 282 -9.14 10.64 -18.95
N VAL A 283 -8.77 9.35 -19.04
CA VAL A 283 -9.64 8.20 -19.37
C VAL A 283 -10.33 8.27 -20.74
N ASN A 284 -11.17 9.28 -20.96
CA ASN A 284 -12.05 9.48 -22.11
C ASN A 284 -12.27 10.99 -22.38
N ALA A 285 -12.75 11.35 -23.56
CA ALA A 285 -13.17 12.71 -23.91
C ALA A 285 -14.57 13.02 -23.34
N VAL A 286 -14.65 13.26 -22.03
CA VAL A 286 -15.88 13.66 -21.33
C VAL A 286 -15.64 14.84 -20.39
N PRO A 287 -16.67 15.65 -20.06
CA PRO A 287 -16.53 16.74 -19.11
C PRO A 287 -16.08 16.25 -17.72
N PRO A 288 -15.25 17.03 -17.01
CA PRO A 288 -14.75 16.65 -15.69
C PRO A 288 -15.85 16.55 -14.61
N ASP A 289 -17.03 17.16 -14.85
CA ASP A 289 -18.22 17.08 -14.00
C ASP A 289 -18.76 15.65 -13.84
N LEU A 290 -18.47 14.77 -14.80
CA LEU A 290 -18.80 13.35 -14.70
C LEU A 290 -17.85 12.58 -13.81
N CYS A 291 -16.83 13.22 -13.22
CA CYS A 291 -15.85 12.62 -12.31
C CYS A 291 -15.07 11.43 -12.91
N ALA A 292 -15.11 11.27 -14.22
CA ALA A 292 -14.29 10.31 -14.95
C ALA A 292 -12.88 10.85 -15.18
N THR A 293 -12.70 12.16 -15.21
CA THR A 293 -11.42 12.80 -15.56
C THR A 293 -10.98 13.71 -14.43
N THR A 294 -9.70 14.06 -14.42
CA THR A 294 -9.11 14.98 -13.43
C THR A 294 -9.68 16.38 -13.63
N ASP A 295 -9.95 17.07 -12.53
CA ASP A 295 -10.35 18.47 -12.51
C ASP A 295 -9.19 19.35 -13.01
N PRO A 296 -9.37 20.11 -14.10
CA PRO A 296 -8.31 20.94 -14.66
C PRO A 296 -7.85 22.04 -13.70
N ARG A 297 -8.67 22.48 -12.73
CA ARG A 297 -8.27 23.46 -11.70
C ARG A 297 -7.20 22.90 -10.78
N VAL A 298 -7.19 21.59 -10.51
CA VAL A 298 -6.14 20.94 -9.69
C VAL A 298 -4.82 20.92 -10.44
N VAL A 299 -4.85 20.65 -11.75
CA VAL A 299 -3.65 20.69 -12.60
C VAL A 299 -3.12 22.11 -12.72
N ALA A 300 -4.00 23.10 -12.90
CA ALA A 300 -3.62 24.52 -12.93
C ALA A 300 -2.95 24.96 -11.61
N ALA A 301 -3.56 24.62 -10.46
CA ALA A 301 -3.00 24.91 -9.15
C ALA A 301 -1.61 24.30 -8.92
N LEU A 302 -1.41 23.06 -9.39
CA LEU A 302 -0.09 22.41 -9.33
C LEU A 302 0.94 23.09 -10.24
N LEU A 303 0.54 23.45 -11.47
CA LEU A 303 1.40 24.19 -12.39
C LEU A 303 1.83 25.53 -11.80
N ASP A 304 0.87 26.31 -11.27
CA ASP A 304 1.14 27.60 -10.65
C ASP A 304 2.12 27.47 -9.48
N LEU A 305 1.94 26.46 -8.61
CA LEU A 305 2.83 26.21 -7.48
C LEU A 305 4.26 25.88 -7.94
N ILE A 306 4.42 25.01 -8.94
CA ILE A 306 5.75 24.64 -9.46
C ILE A 306 6.42 25.87 -10.07
N LEU A 307 5.70 26.62 -10.92
CA LEU A 307 6.24 27.77 -11.65
C LEU A 307 6.55 28.97 -10.75
N GLU A 308 5.85 29.14 -9.63
CA GLU A 308 6.10 30.16 -8.61
C GLU A 308 7.37 29.87 -7.81
N ARG A 309 7.60 28.60 -7.46
CA ARG A 309 8.63 28.22 -6.48
C ARG A 309 9.92 27.69 -7.09
N VAL A 310 9.86 27.14 -8.31
CA VAL A 310 11.00 26.46 -8.93
C VAL A 310 11.22 26.91 -10.37
N ASP A 311 12.45 27.31 -10.66
CA ASP A 311 12.91 27.61 -12.02
C ASP A 311 13.21 26.30 -12.78
N VAL A 312 12.14 25.66 -13.28
CA VAL A 312 12.20 24.42 -14.06
C VAL A 312 12.55 24.68 -15.52
N LYS A 313 13.16 23.69 -16.18
CA LYS A 313 13.52 23.78 -17.61
C LYS A 313 12.30 23.67 -18.51
N GLU A 314 11.43 22.70 -18.23
CA GLU A 314 10.24 22.38 -19.02
C GLU A 314 9.26 21.57 -18.17
N ILE A 315 7.96 21.81 -18.35
CA ILE A 315 6.89 20.96 -17.83
C ILE A 315 6.13 20.37 -19.02
N LYS A 316 5.99 19.05 -19.07
CA LYS A 316 5.10 18.37 -20.00
C LYS A 316 3.83 17.94 -19.28
N VAL A 317 2.68 18.13 -19.90
CA VAL A 317 1.39 17.68 -19.39
C VAL A 317 0.71 16.80 -20.42
N GLY A 318 0.39 15.58 -20.04
CA GLY A 318 -0.17 14.61 -20.96
C GLY A 318 -0.53 13.30 -20.29
N ASP A 319 -1.40 12.54 -20.92
CA ASP A 319 -1.86 11.24 -20.43
C ASP A 319 -1.89 10.24 -21.59
N TYR A 320 -1.99 8.96 -21.25
CA TYR A 320 -2.31 7.91 -22.21
C TYR A 320 -3.79 7.60 -22.09
N VAL A 321 -4.59 8.10 -23.04
CA VAL A 321 -6.06 7.95 -23.02
C VAL A 321 -6.48 6.49 -22.89
N GLY A 322 -7.39 6.21 -21.95
CA GLY A 322 -7.85 4.86 -21.63
C GLY A 322 -8.62 4.20 -22.78
N LEU A 323 -9.40 4.99 -23.52
CA LEU A 323 -10.19 4.59 -24.68
C LEU A 323 -9.59 5.13 -26.00
N ASN A 324 -8.27 5.04 -26.17
CA ASN A 324 -7.58 5.61 -27.33
C ASN A 324 -7.96 5.00 -28.70
N PHE A 325 -8.79 3.96 -28.72
CA PHE A 325 -9.39 3.42 -29.94
C PHE A 325 -10.66 4.19 -30.39
N LEU A 326 -11.17 5.11 -29.57
CA LEU A 326 -12.32 5.97 -29.87
C LEU A 326 -11.94 7.45 -29.97
N PHE A 327 -10.96 7.90 -29.18
CA PHE A 327 -10.59 9.31 -29.04
C PHE A 327 -9.07 9.43 -28.93
N ASP A 328 -8.48 10.47 -29.50
CA ASP A 328 -7.06 10.77 -29.32
C ASP A 328 -6.78 11.60 -28.07
N CYS A 329 -5.50 11.71 -27.69
CA CYS A 329 -5.07 12.49 -26.52
C CYS A 329 -5.48 13.95 -26.62
N LYS A 330 -5.36 14.56 -27.80
CA LYS A 330 -5.72 15.96 -28.01
C LYS A 330 -7.20 16.21 -27.71
N GLN A 331 -8.08 15.39 -28.27
CA GLN A 331 -9.52 15.49 -28.05
C GLN A 331 -9.88 15.30 -26.57
N ALA A 332 -9.23 14.35 -25.88
CA ALA A 332 -9.45 14.17 -24.45
C ALA A 332 -9.00 15.41 -23.65
N MET A 333 -7.84 15.98 -23.95
CA MET A 333 -7.32 17.19 -23.28
C MET A 333 -8.20 18.42 -23.52
N GLU A 334 -8.76 18.56 -24.72
CA GLU A 334 -9.69 19.63 -25.09
C GLU A 334 -11.01 19.51 -24.31
N VAL A 335 -11.69 18.36 -24.41
CA VAL A 335 -13.02 18.15 -23.81
C VAL A 335 -12.98 18.16 -22.28
N THR A 336 -11.89 17.67 -21.68
CA THR A 336 -11.71 17.74 -20.23
C THR A 336 -11.37 19.14 -19.72
N GLY A 337 -11.05 20.06 -20.63
CA GLY A 337 -10.61 21.41 -20.29
C GLY A 337 -9.21 21.45 -19.69
N LEU A 338 -8.37 20.44 -19.92
CA LEU A 338 -6.96 20.44 -19.50
C LEU A 338 -6.09 21.29 -20.43
N GLU A 339 -6.39 21.34 -21.72
CA GLU A 339 -5.66 22.20 -22.67
C GLU A 339 -5.73 23.69 -22.28
N ARG A 340 -6.88 24.14 -21.73
CA ARG A 340 -7.10 25.56 -21.36
C ARG A 340 -6.19 26.06 -20.24
N VAL A 341 -5.58 25.17 -19.45
CA VAL A 341 -4.74 25.54 -18.31
C VAL A 341 -3.25 25.56 -18.64
N LEU A 342 -2.87 25.13 -19.85
CA LEU A 342 -1.48 25.06 -20.31
C LEU A 342 -1.06 26.40 -20.95
N LYS A 343 -1.02 27.47 -20.15
CA LYS A 343 -0.82 28.85 -20.66
C LYS A 343 0.63 29.34 -20.66
N ASP A 344 1.46 28.85 -19.73
CA ASP A 344 2.86 29.29 -19.61
C ASP A 344 3.71 28.68 -20.73
N PRO A 345 4.61 29.44 -21.38
CA PRO A 345 5.43 28.94 -22.49
C PRO A 345 6.38 27.79 -22.14
N ARG A 346 6.66 27.56 -20.85
CA ARG A 346 7.45 26.41 -20.35
C ARG A 346 6.62 25.13 -20.24
N VAL A 347 5.30 25.23 -20.35
CA VAL A 347 4.37 24.11 -20.24
C VAL A 347 3.97 23.64 -21.64
N LYS A 348 4.17 22.35 -21.92
CA LYS A 348 3.87 21.75 -23.23
C LYS A 348 2.93 20.56 -23.07
N MET A 349 1.98 20.43 -23.99
CA MET A 349 1.18 19.21 -24.09
C MET A 349 2.05 18.08 -24.67
N VAL A 350 1.87 16.85 -24.17
CA VAL A 350 2.50 15.65 -24.73
C VAL A 350 1.46 14.55 -24.93
N GLU A 351 1.53 13.86 -26.08
CA GLU A 351 0.66 12.74 -26.43
C GLU A 351 1.41 11.43 -26.15
N LEU A 352 1.20 10.88 -24.95
CA LEU A 352 1.93 9.70 -24.47
C LEU A 352 1.58 8.42 -25.26
N ASP A 353 0.47 8.43 -25.99
CA ASP A 353 -0.03 7.31 -26.79
C ASP A 353 0.58 7.23 -28.20
N THR A 354 1.17 8.31 -28.69
CA THR A 354 1.79 8.38 -30.03
C THR A 354 3.31 8.60 -29.99
N GLU A 355 3.87 9.00 -28.85
CA GLU A 355 5.31 9.22 -28.74
C GLU A 355 6.14 7.91 -28.81
N PRO A 356 7.44 7.99 -29.19
CA PRO A 356 8.34 6.85 -29.10
C PRO A 356 8.38 6.26 -27.69
N ALA A 357 8.45 4.93 -27.61
CA ALA A 357 8.50 4.21 -26.34
C ALA A 357 9.79 3.40 -26.21
N ILE A 358 10.25 3.22 -24.97
CA ILE A 358 11.47 2.53 -24.58
C ILE A 358 11.08 1.16 -24.03
N HIS A 359 11.72 0.10 -24.54
CA HIS A 359 11.51 -1.26 -24.05
C HIS A 359 12.23 -1.45 -22.72
N VAL A 360 11.50 -1.92 -21.70
CA VAL A 360 12.03 -2.12 -20.34
C VAL A 360 11.64 -3.50 -19.82
N SER A 361 12.55 -4.15 -19.09
CA SER A 361 12.29 -5.42 -18.41
C SER A 361 11.85 -5.18 -16.96
N VAL A 362 10.93 -6.00 -16.47
CA VAL A 362 10.45 -5.96 -15.09
C VAL A 362 11.29 -6.87 -14.21
N PRO A 363 11.79 -6.40 -13.05
CA PRO A 363 12.50 -7.26 -12.11
C PRO A 363 11.53 -8.22 -11.41
N LYS A 364 11.85 -9.52 -11.43
CA LYS A 364 11.03 -10.60 -10.83
C LYS A 364 9.54 -10.47 -11.23
N PRO A 365 9.23 -10.53 -12.53
CA PRO A 365 7.88 -10.32 -13.02
C PRO A 365 6.99 -11.49 -12.63
N LYS A 366 5.70 -11.21 -12.42
CA LYS A 366 4.69 -12.24 -12.16
C LYS A 366 3.67 -12.36 -13.29
N ALA A 367 3.36 -11.26 -13.98
CA ALA A 367 2.37 -11.22 -15.07
C ALA A 367 2.82 -10.37 -16.27
N LEU A 368 3.75 -9.43 -16.10
CA LEU A 368 4.27 -8.59 -17.18
C LEU A 368 5.82 -8.63 -17.17
N PRO A 369 6.46 -9.47 -18.01
CA PRO A 369 7.92 -9.63 -18.01
C PRO A 369 8.68 -8.41 -18.52
N ASP A 370 8.10 -7.72 -19.50
CA ASP A 370 8.65 -6.53 -20.13
C ASP A 370 7.51 -5.74 -20.78
N PHE A 371 7.75 -4.46 -21.05
CA PHE A 371 6.80 -3.58 -21.74
C PHE A 371 7.48 -2.34 -22.31
N PHE A 372 6.73 -1.58 -23.12
CA PHE A 372 7.20 -0.32 -23.69
C PHE A 372 6.68 0.87 -22.87
N VAL A 373 7.58 1.71 -22.37
CA VAL A 373 7.31 2.94 -21.60
C VAL A 373 7.45 4.16 -22.52
N PRO A 374 6.46 5.07 -22.60
CA PRO A 374 6.58 6.34 -23.32
C PRO A 374 7.82 7.13 -22.89
N LYS A 375 8.57 7.66 -23.86
CA LYS A 375 9.86 8.33 -23.64
C LYS A 375 9.76 9.48 -22.64
N SER A 376 8.67 10.25 -22.65
CA SER A 376 8.49 11.36 -21.71
C SER A 376 8.27 10.90 -20.27
N ILE A 377 7.75 9.68 -20.03
CA ILE A 377 7.70 9.10 -18.68
C ILE A 377 9.08 8.67 -18.22
N TRP A 378 9.86 8.04 -19.12
CA TRP A 378 11.16 7.46 -18.78
C TRP A 378 12.26 8.50 -18.59
N GLU A 379 12.25 9.59 -19.37
CA GLU A 379 13.31 10.60 -19.37
C GLU A 379 13.04 11.79 -18.45
N ALA A 380 11.83 11.95 -17.91
CA ALA A 380 11.52 13.06 -17.02
C ALA A 380 12.33 12.93 -15.71
N ASP A 381 12.94 14.04 -15.27
CA ASP A 381 13.62 14.08 -13.97
C ASP A 381 12.64 13.91 -12.82
N VAL A 382 11.41 14.42 -13.01
CA VAL A 382 10.32 14.30 -12.04
C VAL A 382 9.04 13.87 -12.74
N TYR A 383 8.47 12.75 -12.31
CA TYR A 383 7.19 12.23 -12.76
C TYR A 383 6.11 12.42 -11.69
N ILE A 384 5.12 13.25 -11.98
CA ILE A 384 4.00 13.57 -11.09
C ILE A 384 2.72 13.02 -11.69
N ILE A 385 1.92 12.30 -10.90
CA ILE A 385 0.58 11.86 -11.31
C ILE A 385 -0.51 12.62 -10.56
N VAL A 386 -1.59 12.93 -11.27
CA VAL A 386 -2.77 13.62 -10.70
C VAL A 386 -4.01 12.74 -10.89
N PRO A 387 -4.18 11.67 -10.09
CA PRO A 387 -5.30 10.75 -10.26
C PRO A 387 -6.61 11.36 -9.74
N LYS A 388 -7.72 11.13 -10.45
CA LYS A 388 -9.08 11.33 -9.95
C LYS A 388 -9.50 10.18 -9.02
N LEU A 389 -9.93 10.50 -7.80
CA LEU A 389 -10.45 9.52 -6.84
C LEU A 389 -11.83 9.01 -7.23
N LYS A 390 -11.95 7.71 -7.49
CA LYS A 390 -13.23 7.06 -7.81
C LYS A 390 -13.16 5.55 -7.65
N THR A 391 -14.32 4.91 -7.55
CA THR A 391 -14.42 3.46 -7.71
C THR A 391 -14.22 3.05 -9.18
N HIS A 392 -13.90 1.78 -9.41
CA HIS A 392 -13.75 1.24 -10.76
C HIS A 392 -14.24 -0.21 -10.82
N LEU A 393 -15.03 -0.55 -11.84
CA LEU A 393 -15.66 -1.86 -11.99
C LEU A 393 -14.64 -3.01 -11.92
N MET A 394 -13.58 -2.93 -12.73
CA MET A 394 -12.54 -3.97 -12.80
C MET A 394 -11.52 -3.94 -11.65
N SER A 395 -10.99 -2.77 -11.26
CA SER A 395 -9.88 -2.67 -10.28
C SER A 395 -10.32 -2.29 -8.87
N ARG A 396 -11.64 -2.12 -8.66
CA ARG A 396 -12.29 -1.62 -7.44
C ARG A 396 -11.99 -0.16 -7.07
N LEU A 397 -10.76 0.31 -7.28
CA LEU A 397 -10.31 1.69 -7.04
C LEU A 397 -9.63 2.27 -8.28
N SER A 398 -9.81 3.56 -8.48
CA SER A 398 -9.00 4.45 -9.33
C SER A 398 -8.33 5.49 -8.43
N CYS A 399 -7.03 5.34 -8.26
CA CYS A 399 -6.15 6.25 -7.49
C CYS A 399 -4.71 6.03 -7.98
N SER A 400 -3.71 6.08 -7.11
CA SER A 400 -2.28 6.07 -7.43
C SER A 400 -1.85 4.82 -8.20
N LEU A 401 -2.03 3.62 -7.63
CA LEU A 401 -1.48 2.38 -8.21
C LEU A 401 -2.11 2.06 -9.56
N LYS A 402 -3.38 2.41 -9.76
CA LYS A 402 -4.08 2.18 -11.02
C LYS A 402 -3.54 3.03 -12.17
N MET A 403 -2.88 4.17 -11.90
CA MET A 403 -2.26 4.99 -12.95
C MET A 403 -1.21 4.20 -13.75
N GLY A 404 -0.62 3.15 -13.15
CA GLY A 404 0.26 2.19 -13.82
C GLY A 404 -0.36 1.57 -15.09
N GLN A 405 -1.69 1.42 -15.15
CA GLN A 405 -2.38 0.88 -16.32
C GLN A 405 -2.18 1.70 -17.60
N GLY A 406 -1.93 3.00 -17.49
CA GLY A 406 -1.67 3.85 -18.64
C GLY A 406 -0.19 4.10 -18.92
N VAL A 407 0.74 3.38 -18.28
CA VAL A 407 2.18 3.52 -18.56
C VAL A 407 2.59 2.79 -19.84
N TYR A 408 1.85 1.76 -20.27
CA TYR A 408 2.18 0.97 -21.46
C TYR A 408 1.09 1.03 -22.54
N GLY A 409 1.48 0.73 -23.78
CA GLY A 409 0.67 0.93 -24.99
C GLY A 409 -0.58 0.05 -25.12
N TRP A 410 -1.52 0.44 -25.99
CA TRP A 410 -2.80 -0.25 -26.20
C TRP A 410 -2.68 -1.72 -26.62
N ARG A 411 -1.68 -2.06 -27.46
CA ARG A 411 -1.42 -3.46 -27.85
C ARG A 411 -1.15 -4.33 -26.63
N ASP A 412 -0.38 -3.80 -25.68
CA ASP A 412 -0.13 -4.46 -24.40
C ASP A 412 -1.40 -4.42 -23.55
N LYS A 413 -2.08 -3.27 -23.40
CA LYS A 413 -3.36 -3.15 -22.65
C LYS A 413 -4.38 -4.21 -23.08
N ARG A 414 -4.69 -4.36 -24.38
CA ARG A 414 -5.74 -5.30 -24.84
C ARG A 414 -5.36 -6.76 -24.61
N ARG A 415 -4.11 -7.15 -24.90
CA ARG A 415 -3.59 -8.50 -24.55
C ARG A 415 -3.61 -8.73 -23.03
N ASN A 416 -3.59 -7.64 -22.26
CA ASN A 416 -3.37 -7.67 -20.82
C ASN A 416 -4.60 -7.38 -19.94
N HIS A 417 -5.79 -7.11 -20.50
CA HIS A 417 -7.07 -7.05 -19.78
C HIS A 417 -7.60 -8.47 -19.48
N ARG A 418 -6.78 -9.26 -18.79
CA ARG A 418 -7.15 -10.58 -18.22
C ARG A 418 -7.28 -10.43 -16.70
N GLU A 419 -7.65 -11.49 -16.01
CA GLU A 419 -7.81 -11.49 -14.54
C GLU A 419 -6.53 -11.12 -13.76
N ASP A 420 -5.36 -11.23 -14.38
CA ASP A 420 -4.05 -10.85 -13.83
C ASP A 420 -3.75 -9.34 -13.92
N ILE A 421 -4.70 -8.49 -14.33
CA ILE A 421 -4.49 -7.04 -14.56
C ILE A 421 -3.91 -6.31 -13.33
N ALA A 422 -4.32 -6.67 -12.12
CA ALA A 422 -3.80 -6.08 -10.90
C ALA A 422 -2.31 -6.40 -10.70
N GLN A 423 -1.91 -7.65 -10.96
CA GLN A 423 -0.52 -8.08 -10.87
C GLN A 423 0.36 -7.33 -11.88
N LYS A 424 -0.17 -7.04 -13.06
CA LYS A 424 0.54 -6.25 -14.08
C LYS A 424 0.75 -4.81 -13.66
N MET A 425 -0.27 -4.18 -13.07
CA MET A 425 -0.11 -2.82 -12.52
C MET A 425 0.99 -2.78 -11.46
N ILE A 426 1.11 -3.83 -10.64
CA ILE A 426 2.21 -3.95 -9.66
C ILE A 426 3.56 -4.20 -10.33
N ASP A 427 3.63 -5.05 -11.35
CA ASP A 427 4.84 -5.26 -12.13
C ASP A 427 5.31 -3.96 -12.82
N THR A 428 4.39 -3.15 -13.36
CA THR A 428 4.70 -1.81 -13.86
C THR A 428 5.19 -0.88 -12.76
N TYR A 429 4.56 -0.89 -11.57
CA TYR A 429 4.94 -0.05 -10.43
C TYR A 429 6.31 -0.41 -9.80
N LYS A 430 6.85 -1.60 -10.08
CA LYS A 430 8.25 -1.95 -9.73
C LYS A 430 9.27 -1.20 -10.59
N VAL A 431 8.89 -0.78 -11.79
CA VAL A 431 9.78 -0.13 -12.77
C VAL A 431 9.54 1.37 -12.82
N VAL A 432 8.28 1.79 -12.91
CA VAL A 432 7.90 3.20 -13.06
C VAL A 432 7.13 3.64 -11.81
N ARG A 433 7.76 4.53 -11.03
CA ARG A 433 7.15 5.12 -9.82
C ARG A 433 7.04 6.63 -9.96
N PRO A 434 5.88 7.22 -9.64
CA PRO A 434 5.77 8.66 -9.54
C PRO A 434 6.58 9.17 -8.34
N ASN A 435 7.19 10.34 -8.49
CA ASN A 435 7.87 11.05 -7.43
C ASN A 435 6.88 11.74 -6.49
N LEU A 436 5.77 12.24 -7.05
CA LEU A 436 4.70 12.91 -6.32
C LEU A 436 3.34 12.47 -6.86
N ILE A 437 2.41 12.24 -5.95
CA ILE A 437 1.02 11.93 -6.24
C ILE A 437 0.16 13.03 -5.66
N LEU A 438 -0.69 13.65 -6.50
CA LEU A 438 -1.68 14.65 -6.09
C LEU A 438 -3.08 14.15 -6.47
N VAL A 439 -3.78 13.54 -5.53
CA VAL A 439 -5.12 13.00 -5.78
C VAL A 439 -6.14 14.13 -5.83
N ASP A 440 -6.84 14.23 -6.95
CA ASP A 440 -8.04 15.03 -7.09
C ASP A 440 -9.23 14.27 -6.50
N ALA A 441 -9.69 14.73 -5.35
CA ALA A 441 -10.90 14.29 -4.68
C ALA A 441 -11.86 15.46 -4.42
N ILE A 442 -11.92 16.42 -5.36
CA ILE A 442 -12.85 17.56 -5.27
C ILE A 442 -14.29 17.08 -5.44
N TRP A 443 -14.61 16.60 -6.64
CA TRP A 443 -15.77 15.75 -6.90
C TRP A 443 -15.28 14.35 -7.22
N THR A 444 -15.96 13.34 -6.71
CA THR A 444 -15.57 11.93 -6.82
C THR A 444 -16.73 11.06 -7.31
N MET A 445 -16.44 9.80 -7.62
CA MET A 445 -17.45 8.85 -8.08
C MET A 445 -17.42 7.56 -7.25
N GLN A 446 -18.61 7.07 -6.91
CA GLN A 446 -18.85 5.76 -6.29
C GLN A 446 -19.58 4.80 -7.24
N GLY A 447 -19.84 3.57 -6.81
CA GLY A 447 -20.55 2.58 -7.63
C GLY A 447 -19.70 2.07 -8.81
N ASN A 448 -20.32 1.93 -9.98
CA ASN A 448 -19.71 1.26 -11.13
C ASN A 448 -18.98 2.24 -12.06
N GLY A 449 -17.87 2.82 -11.57
CA GLY A 449 -16.95 3.62 -12.38
C GLY A 449 -16.18 2.80 -13.43
N PRO A 450 -15.46 3.43 -14.38
CA PRO A 450 -15.01 4.82 -14.36
C PRO A 450 -16.01 5.84 -14.91
N LEU A 451 -17.15 5.39 -15.44
CA LEU A 451 -18.25 6.19 -15.97
C LEU A 451 -19.57 5.60 -15.44
N SER A 452 -19.91 5.89 -14.18
CA SER A 452 -21.25 5.56 -13.71
C SER A 452 -22.26 6.43 -14.46
N LEU A 453 -23.31 5.80 -14.98
CA LEU A 453 -24.39 6.47 -15.70
C LEU A 453 -25.49 6.97 -14.76
N TYR A 454 -25.32 6.75 -13.45
CA TYR A 454 -26.28 7.14 -12.43
C TYR A 454 -25.86 8.45 -11.76
N PRO A 455 -26.67 9.53 -11.82
CA PRO A 455 -26.30 10.83 -11.24
C PRO A 455 -26.01 10.79 -9.73
N TYR A 456 -26.65 9.88 -8.99
CA TYR A 456 -26.43 9.70 -7.55
C TYR A 456 -25.08 9.06 -7.19
N ASP A 457 -24.32 8.59 -8.18
CA ASP A 457 -22.95 8.08 -7.97
C ASP A 457 -21.89 9.18 -7.97
N ILE A 458 -22.26 10.40 -8.34
CA ILE A 458 -21.38 11.56 -8.28
C ILE A 458 -21.47 12.20 -6.89
N ILE A 459 -20.35 12.23 -6.18
CA ILE A 459 -20.20 12.88 -4.89
C ILE A 459 -19.60 14.27 -5.14
N LYS A 460 -20.37 15.32 -4.84
CA LYS A 460 -20.10 16.71 -5.25
C LYS A 460 -19.48 17.58 -4.15
N ASP A 461 -19.23 17.01 -2.98
CA ASP A 461 -18.89 17.71 -1.76
C ASP A 461 -17.71 17.05 -1.01
N MET A 462 -16.95 16.20 -1.69
CA MET A 462 -15.74 15.61 -1.10
C MET A 462 -14.68 16.69 -0.84
N ASN A 463 -14.56 17.68 -1.74
CA ASN A 463 -13.79 18.91 -1.59
C ASN A 463 -12.41 18.71 -0.95
N THR A 464 -11.67 17.70 -1.44
CA THR A 464 -10.42 17.24 -0.81
C THR A 464 -9.30 17.09 -1.83
N ILE A 465 -8.08 17.41 -1.40
CA ILE A 465 -6.83 17.08 -2.08
C ILE A 465 -6.02 16.16 -1.16
N ILE A 466 -5.44 15.10 -1.73
CA ILE A 466 -4.51 14.20 -1.03
C ILE A 466 -3.16 14.28 -1.72
N ALA A 467 -2.07 14.45 -0.97
CA ALA A 467 -0.73 14.52 -1.53
C ALA A 467 0.25 13.58 -0.81
N GLY A 468 1.16 12.94 -1.54
CA GLY A 468 2.19 12.10 -0.96
C GLY A 468 3.23 11.60 -1.97
N GLY A 469 4.38 11.15 -1.47
CA GLY A 469 5.46 10.58 -2.29
C GLY A 469 5.45 9.05 -2.40
N ASP A 470 4.66 8.36 -1.57
CA ASP A 470 4.50 6.90 -1.63
C ASP A 470 3.10 6.57 -2.16
N GLY A 471 3.04 5.99 -3.36
CA GLY A 471 1.78 5.64 -4.01
C GLY A 471 0.94 4.62 -3.24
N VAL A 472 1.56 3.75 -2.44
CA VAL A 472 0.84 2.74 -1.64
C VAL A 472 0.24 3.36 -0.39
N ALA A 473 0.97 4.30 0.22
CA ALA A 473 0.48 5.06 1.35
C ALA A 473 -0.70 5.96 0.95
N VAL A 474 -0.59 6.62 -0.21
CA VAL A 474 -1.68 7.43 -0.78
C VAL A 474 -2.91 6.57 -1.05
N ASP A 475 -2.76 5.37 -1.63
CA ASP A 475 -3.90 4.46 -1.83
C ASP A 475 -4.45 3.90 -0.50
N ALA A 476 -3.63 3.73 0.54
CA ALA A 476 -4.08 3.35 1.88
C ALA A 476 -4.96 4.42 2.52
N VAL A 477 -4.55 5.69 2.42
CA VAL A 477 -5.36 6.83 2.89
C VAL A 477 -6.63 6.96 2.05
N ALA A 478 -6.53 6.91 0.72
CA ALA A 478 -7.67 7.03 -0.18
C ALA A 478 -8.73 5.93 0.05
N THR A 479 -8.31 4.67 0.20
CA THR A 479 -9.25 3.57 0.48
C THR A 479 -9.94 3.74 1.83
N ASN A 480 -9.21 4.17 2.87
CA ASN A 480 -9.81 4.42 4.17
C ASN A 480 -10.84 5.57 4.12
N LEU A 481 -10.51 6.67 3.43
CA LEU A 481 -11.43 7.80 3.23
C LEU A 481 -12.71 7.40 2.51
N MET A 482 -12.65 6.42 1.60
CA MET A 482 -13.83 5.86 0.92
C MET A 482 -14.59 4.82 1.77
N GLY A 483 -14.11 4.50 2.97
CA GLY A 483 -14.72 3.50 3.85
C GLY A 483 -14.45 2.06 3.39
N PHE A 484 -13.38 1.83 2.64
CA PHE A 484 -12.96 0.50 2.20
C PHE A 484 -11.85 -0.07 3.07
N ASP A 485 -11.78 -1.40 3.13
CA ASP A 485 -10.61 -2.11 3.61
C ASP A 485 -9.47 -1.98 2.58
N PHE A 486 -8.22 -1.91 3.03
CA PHE A 486 -7.07 -1.85 2.13
C PHE A 486 -7.01 -3.07 1.19
N ASP A 487 -7.29 -4.27 1.70
CA ASP A 487 -7.20 -5.53 0.95
C ASP A 487 -8.41 -5.78 0.04
N TYR A 488 -9.44 -4.94 0.10
CA TYR A 488 -10.56 -4.95 -0.86
C TYR A 488 -10.07 -4.64 -2.27
N VAL A 489 -9.04 -3.81 -2.41
CA VAL A 489 -8.47 -3.41 -3.69
C VAL A 489 -7.35 -4.40 -4.09
N PRO A 490 -7.46 -5.09 -5.24
CA PRO A 490 -6.48 -6.11 -5.62
C PRO A 490 -5.03 -5.61 -5.71
N THR A 491 -4.80 -4.40 -6.24
CA THR A 491 -3.45 -3.81 -6.33
C THR A 491 -2.85 -3.56 -4.95
N ASN A 492 -3.65 -3.04 -4.02
CA ASN A 492 -3.22 -2.77 -2.65
C ASN A 492 -2.78 -4.05 -1.94
N ARG A 493 -3.62 -5.09 -2.00
CA ARG A 493 -3.30 -6.42 -1.43
C ARG A 493 -2.00 -7.00 -2.00
N LEU A 494 -1.78 -6.85 -3.30
CA LEU A 494 -0.55 -7.31 -3.96
C LEU A 494 0.69 -6.50 -3.55
N CYS A 495 0.57 -5.17 -3.41
CA CYS A 495 1.64 -4.34 -2.86
C CYS A 495 2.02 -4.76 -1.44
N ARG A 496 1.03 -5.04 -0.58
CA ARG A 496 1.27 -5.56 0.77
C ARG A 496 2.00 -6.91 0.74
N GLN A 497 1.57 -7.82 -0.13
CA GLN A 497 2.23 -9.13 -0.28
C GLN A 497 3.69 -9.01 -0.74
N GLU A 498 3.98 -8.05 -1.62
CA GLU A 498 5.32 -7.83 -2.19
C GLU A 498 6.14 -6.79 -1.41
N ASN A 499 5.61 -6.28 -0.30
CA ASN A 499 6.22 -5.24 0.53
C ASN A 499 6.63 -3.98 -0.27
N LEU A 500 5.75 -3.53 -1.16
CA LEU A 500 5.95 -2.35 -1.98
C LEU A 500 5.26 -1.16 -1.30
N GLY A 501 6.04 -0.29 -0.65
CA GLY A 501 5.54 0.93 0.01
C GLY A 501 4.84 0.70 1.36
N VAL A 502 4.44 1.79 2.00
CA VAL A 502 3.79 1.78 3.33
C VAL A 502 2.29 1.62 3.18
N PHE A 503 1.71 0.59 3.81
CA PHE A 503 0.29 0.28 3.68
C PHE A 503 -0.49 0.35 5.00
N ARG A 504 0.18 0.24 6.16
CA ARG A 504 -0.54 0.31 7.44
C ARG A 504 -0.73 1.78 7.82
N LEU A 505 -1.97 2.19 8.06
CA LEU A 505 -2.29 3.57 8.42
C LEU A 505 -1.53 4.08 9.65
N ARG A 506 -1.22 3.21 10.61
CA ARG A 506 -0.41 3.56 11.79
C ARG A 506 1.06 3.90 11.49
N GLU A 507 1.52 3.57 10.29
CA GLU A 507 2.88 3.80 9.78
C GLU A 507 2.92 5.04 8.87
N ILE A 508 1.76 5.64 8.59
CA ILE A 508 1.60 6.82 7.75
C ILE A 508 1.30 8.01 8.66
N GLU A 509 2.13 9.05 8.57
CA GLU A 509 1.84 10.32 9.21
C GLU A 509 0.82 11.09 8.36
N ILE A 510 -0.32 11.42 8.97
CA ILE A 510 -1.37 12.19 8.31
C ILE A 510 -1.19 13.67 8.67
N ALA A 511 -0.87 14.48 7.67
CA ALA A 511 -0.70 15.93 7.83
C ALA A 511 -1.91 16.70 7.30
N GLY A 512 -2.22 17.85 7.91
CA GLY A 512 -3.37 18.68 7.56
C GLY A 512 -4.68 18.20 8.19
N THR A 513 -5.73 18.09 7.38
CA THR A 513 -7.08 17.71 7.86
C THR A 513 -7.10 16.25 8.33
N SER A 514 -7.79 15.97 9.44
CA SER A 514 -7.94 14.60 9.94
C SER A 514 -8.78 13.73 8.98
N MET A 515 -8.39 12.46 8.83
CA MET A 515 -9.11 11.51 7.98
C MET A 515 -10.58 11.36 8.39
N GLU A 516 -10.87 11.35 9.69
CA GLU A 516 -12.25 11.18 10.21
C GLU A 516 -13.20 12.31 9.77
N LYS A 517 -12.71 13.55 9.58
CA LYS A 517 -13.56 14.66 9.09
C LYS A 517 -14.04 14.41 7.66
N VAL A 518 -13.15 13.87 6.83
CA VAL A 518 -13.35 13.75 5.38
C VAL A 518 -13.94 12.40 4.98
N ARG A 519 -13.77 11.38 5.82
CA ARG A 519 -14.20 10.01 5.54
C ARG A 519 -15.69 9.94 5.15
N ARG A 520 -15.99 9.14 4.14
CA ARG A 520 -17.34 8.83 3.67
C ARG A 520 -17.44 7.34 3.35
N LYS A 521 -18.63 6.78 3.45
CA LYS A 521 -18.88 5.39 3.06
C LYS A 521 -19.32 5.34 1.60
N TYR A 522 -18.39 4.99 0.71
CA TYR A 522 -18.69 4.88 -0.72
C TYR A 522 -19.44 3.57 -1.00
N ARG A 523 -20.31 3.58 -2.01
CA ARG A 523 -20.83 2.35 -2.59
C ARG A 523 -19.73 1.66 -3.39
N LYS A 524 -19.50 0.39 -3.08
CA LYS A 524 -18.52 -0.46 -3.77
C LYS A 524 -18.95 -0.70 -5.23
N ALA A 525 -17.97 -0.80 -6.12
CA ALA A 525 -18.19 -1.34 -7.46
C ALA A 525 -18.47 -2.84 -7.38
N THR A 526 -19.39 -3.34 -8.21
CA THR A 526 -19.71 -4.77 -8.32
C THR A 526 -19.92 -5.15 -9.78
N CYS A 527 -19.33 -6.27 -10.18
CA CYS A 527 -19.55 -6.89 -11.49
C CYS A 527 -20.73 -7.86 -11.49
N ASP A 528 -21.39 -8.08 -10.34
CA ASP A 528 -22.52 -8.99 -10.22
C ASP A 528 -23.67 -8.53 -11.11
N ILE A 529 -24.31 -9.45 -11.81
CA ILE A 529 -25.48 -9.14 -12.66
C ILE A 529 -26.67 -10.05 -12.39
N ALA A 530 -26.45 -11.28 -11.90
CA ALA A 530 -27.51 -12.18 -11.50
C ALA A 530 -28.36 -11.55 -10.39
N GLY A 531 -29.66 -11.42 -10.61
CA GLY A 531 -30.60 -10.82 -9.65
C GLY A 531 -30.55 -9.30 -9.54
N VAL A 532 -29.73 -8.61 -10.35
CA VAL A 532 -29.66 -7.14 -10.35
C VAL A 532 -30.82 -6.54 -11.16
N PHE A 533 -31.13 -7.14 -12.31
CA PHE A 533 -32.18 -6.65 -13.22
C PHE A 533 -33.29 -7.71 -13.35
N PRO A 534 -34.57 -7.38 -13.08
CA PRO A 534 -35.65 -8.37 -13.00
C PRO A 534 -35.90 -9.22 -14.26
N LYS A 535 -35.57 -8.69 -15.45
CA LYS A 535 -35.80 -9.36 -16.75
C LYS A 535 -34.50 -9.91 -17.36
N VAL A 536 -33.43 -10.04 -16.57
CA VAL A 536 -32.11 -10.48 -17.05
C VAL A 536 -31.69 -11.73 -16.29
N ASP A 537 -31.74 -12.86 -16.96
CA ASP A 537 -31.22 -14.13 -16.44
C ASP A 537 -29.78 -14.34 -16.90
N VAL A 538 -28.97 -14.95 -16.04
CA VAL A 538 -27.52 -15.04 -16.24
C VAL A 538 -27.06 -16.48 -16.08
N TYR A 539 -26.44 -17.01 -17.12
CA TYR A 539 -25.81 -18.33 -17.18
C TYR A 539 -24.29 -18.14 -17.30
N MET A 540 -23.56 -18.57 -16.27
CA MET A 540 -22.11 -18.36 -16.17
C MET A 540 -21.37 -19.67 -15.91
N GLY A 541 -20.28 -19.90 -16.66
CA GLY A 541 -19.36 -21.01 -16.41
C GLY A 541 -17.92 -20.54 -16.16
N GLY A 542 -17.53 -20.29 -14.92
CA GLY A 542 -16.15 -19.87 -14.61
C GLY A 542 -15.72 -18.56 -15.29
N THR A 543 -16.61 -17.57 -15.34
CA THR A 543 -16.41 -16.30 -16.05
C THR A 543 -15.44 -15.37 -15.33
N CYS A 544 -14.53 -14.75 -16.10
CA CYS A 544 -13.61 -13.70 -15.66
C CYS A 544 -14.34 -12.47 -15.08
N ASP A 545 -14.07 -12.12 -13.82
CA ASP A 545 -14.70 -11.00 -13.08
C ASP A 545 -14.24 -9.62 -13.58
N ALA A 546 -12.92 -9.41 -13.66
CA ALA A 546 -12.34 -8.18 -14.20
C ALA A 546 -12.44 -8.12 -15.74
N GLY A 547 -12.75 -9.24 -16.40
CA GLY A 547 -12.96 -9.33 -17.85
C GLY A 547 -14.42 -9.20 -18.28
N CYS A 548 -15.01 -10.34 -18.70
CA CYS A 548 -16.34 -10.39 -19.29
C CYS A 548 -17.42 -9.82 -18.36
N MET A 549 -17.39 -10.13 -17.07
CA MET A 549 -18.43 -9.69 -16.14
C MET A 549 -18.47 -8.17 -16.01
N ALA A 550 -17.32 -7.51 -15.88
CA ALA A 550 -17.26 -6.05 -15.89
C ALA A 550 -17.86 -5.45 -17.17
N CYS A 551 -17.51 -5.97 -18.35
CA CYS A 551 -18.04 -5.44 -19.61
C CYS A 551 -19.54 -5.70 -19.79
N ILE A 552 -20.01 -6.88 -19.39
CA ILE A 552 -21.43 -7.24 -19.41
C ILE A 552 -22.20 -6.32 -18.46
N ARG A 553 -21.75 -6.21 -17.21
CA ARG A 553 -22.39 -5.39 -16.18
C ARG A 553 -22.50 -3.93 -16.62
N GLY A 554 -21.43 -3.36 -17.14
CA GLY A 554 -21.44 -1.99 -17.65
C GLY A 554 -22.38 -1.77 -18.84
N GLY A 555 -22.49 -2.75 -19.75
CA GLY A 555 -23.47 -2.71 -20.84
C GLY A 555 -24.91 -2.72 -20.34
N PHE A 556 -25.23 -3.51 -19.33
CA PHE A 556 -26.58 -3.55 -18.74
C PHE A 556 -26.88 -2.32 -17.87
N ASP A 557 -25.92 -1.79 -17.10
CA ASP A 557 -26.07 -0.49 -16.42
C ASP A 557 -26.40 0.61 -17.44
N GLY A 558 -25.82 0.55 -18.65
CA GLY A 558 -26.16 1.45 -19.76
C GLY A 558 -27.59 1.28 -20.29
N ALA A 559 -28.02 0.04 -20.51
CA ALA A 559 -29.40 -0.24 -20.93
C ALA A 559 -30.43 0.19 -19.87
N ASP A 560 -30.11 0.00 -18.59
CA ASP A 560 -30.91 0.38 -17.44
C ASP A 560 -31.02 1.91 -17.30
N ALA A 561 -29.90 2.62 -17.34
CA ALA A 561 -29.88 4.09 -17.27
C ALA A 561 -30.68 4.75 -18.42
N MET A 562 -30.79 4.08 -19.56
CA MET A 562 -31.63 4.52 -20.70
C MET A 562 -33.12 4.14 -20.56
N GLY A 563 -33.52 3.44 -19.49
CA GLY A 563 -34.87 2.96 -19.25
C GLY A 563 -35.32 1.89 -20.25
N LEU A 564 -34.39 1.14 -20.84
CA LEU A 564 -34.69 0.13 -21.85
C LEU A 564 -35.13 -1.21 -21.23
N LEU A 565 -34.54 -1.58 -20.09
CA LEU A 565 -34.81 -2.88 -19.46
C LEU A 565 -36.27 -3.03 -19.00
N ASP A 566 -36.87 -1.97 -18.45
CA ASP A 566 -38.28 -1.99 -18.04
C ASP A 566 -39.23 -2.27 -19.19
N LYS A 567 -38.88 -1.77 -20.39
CA LYS A 567 -39.68 -1.85 -21.60
C LYS A 567 -39.50 -3.16 -22.37
N LEU A 568 -38.65 -4.07 -21.90
CA LEU A 568 -38.47 -5.37 -22.55
C LEU A 568 -39.79 -6.16 -22.59
N PRO A 569 -40.16 -6.77 -23.73
CA PRO A 569 -41.39 -7.55 -23.87
C PRO A 569 -41.38 -8.88 -23.08
N GLY A 570 -40.20 -9.32 -22.65
CA GLY A 570 -40.00 -10.53 -21.85
C GLY A 570 -38.55 -10.64 -21.38
N PRO A 571 -38.18 -11.74 -20.71
CA PRO A 571 -36.84 -11.90 -20.15
C PRO A 571 -35.79 -12.09 -21.25
N VAL A 572 -34.56 -11.62 -21.00
CA VAL A 572 -33.37 -11.89 -21.80
C VAL A 572 -32.40 -12.77 -21.01
N ALA A 573 -31.67 -13.64 -21.70
CA ALA A 573 -30.64 -14.48 -21.08
C ALA A 573 -29.24 -14.01 -21.51
N ILE A 574 -28.30 -14.06 -20.58
CA ILE A 574 -26.87 -13.88 -20.82
C ILE A 574 -26.20 -15.23 -20.68
N VAL A 575 -25.36 -15.60 -21.65
CA VAL A 575 -24.53 -16.81 -21.57
C VAL A 575 -23.07 -16.41 -21.69
N THR A 576 -22.24 -16.73 -20.70
CA THR A 576 -20.82 -16.37 -20.69
C THR A 576 -19.98 -17.37 -19.90
N GLY A 577 -18.68 -17.42 -20.17
CA GLY A 577 -17.75 -18.37 -19.54
C GLY A 577 -17.62 -19.70 -20.31
N ARG A 578 -16.89 -20.65 -19.75
CA ARG A 578 -16.71 -22.00 -20.28
C ARG A 578 -17.98 -22.83 -20.04
N ILE A 579 -18.54 -23.33 -21.12
CA ILE A 579 -19.72 -24.19 -21.12
C ILE A 579 -19.25 -25.64 -21.16
N ASP A 580 -19.71 -26.49 -20.24
CA ASP A 580 -19.56 -27.95 -20.30
C ASP A 580 -20.82 -28.62 -20.88
N GLU A 581 -20.76 -29.94 -21.09
CA GLU A 581 -21.88 -30.70 -21.68
C GLU A 581 -23.17 -30.58 -20.85
N THR A 582 -23.07 -30.60 -19.53
CA THR A 582 -24.22 -30.45 -18.62
C THR A 582 -24.86 -29.05 -18.73
N PHE A 583 -24.03 -28.02 -18.88
CA PHE A 583 -24.50 -26.65 -19.07
C PHE A 583 -25.09 -26.43 -20.48
N HIS A 584 -24.58 -27.12 -21.50
CA HIS A 584 -25.18 -27.16 -22.84
C HIS A 584 -26.60 -27.75 -22.79
N GLU A 585 -26.77 -28.92 -22.16
CA GLU A 585 -28.07 -29.58 -22.03
C GLU A 585 -29.08 -28.71 -21.26
N LEU A 586 -28.65 -28.02 -20.21
CA LEU A 586 -29.48 -27.10 -19.43
C LEU A 586 -30.02 -25.93 -20.27
N ILE A 587 -29.23 -25.42 -21.19
CA ILE A 587 -29.61 -24.29 -22.04
C ILE A 587 -30.47 -24.76 -23.22
N GLU A 588 -30.06 -25.82 -23.91
CA GLU A 588 -30.71 -26.30 -25.14
C GLU A 588 -32.00 -27.10 -24.90
N GLY A 589 -32.16 -27.75 -23.75
CA GLY A 589 -33.23 -28.72 -23.48
C GLY A 589 -34.67 -28.20 -23.35
N SER A 590 -34.93 -26.88 -23.42
CA SER A 590 -36.26 -26.22 -23.47
C SER A 590 -36.20 -24.75 -23.04
N THR A 591 -35.05 -24.33 -22.48
CA THR A 591 -34.91 -23.08 -21.72
C THR A 591 -34.71 -21.85 -22.61
N LEU A 592 -34.11 -21.98 -23.80
CA LEU A 592 -33.91 -20.85 -24.72
C LEU A 592 -35.23 -20.25 -25.25
N GLY A 593 -36.28 -21.06 -25.42
CA GLY A 593 -37.55 -20.65 -26.01
C GLY A 593 -38.37 -19.66 -25.17
N ARG A 594 -38.06 -19.50 -23.87
CA ARG A 594 -38.75 -18.55 -22.98
C ARG A 594 -38.19 -17.13 -23.04
N TYR A 595 -37.01 -16.96 -23.64
CA TYR A 595 -36.32 -15.68 -23.69
C TYR A 595 -36.62 -14.95 -24.99
N VAL A 596 -36.87 -13.64 -24.90
CA VAL A 596 -37.04 -12.80 -26.09
C VAL A 596 -35.72 -12.65 -26.85
N LYS A 597 -34.60 -12.74 -26.12
CA LYS A 597 -33.26 -12.82 -26.72
C LYS A 597 -32.28 -13.48 -25.78
N VAL A 598 -31.34 -14.22 -26.37
CA VAL A 598 -30.16 -14.75 -25.67
C VAL A 598 -28.91 -14.04 -26.21
N ILE A 599 -28.07 -13.55 -25.31
CA ILE A 599 -26.85 -12.81 -25.61
C ILE A 599 -25.66 -13.63 -25.09
N ALA A 600 -24.91 -14.22 -26.01
CA ALA A 600 -23.67 -14.93 -25.70
C ALA A 600 -22.49 -13.94 -25.74
N VAL A 601 -21.74 -13.85 -24.63
CA VAL A 601 -20.65 -12.88 -24.48
C VAL A 601 -19.34 -13.56 -24.13
N GLY A 602 -18.32 -13.29 -24.93
CA GLY A 602 -16.95 -13.75 -24.74
C GLY A 602 -16.56 -14.89 -25.66
N GLU A 603 -15.26 -15.05 -25.87
CA GLU A 603 -14.72 -16.07 -26.78
C GLU A 603 -15.02 -17.51 -26.34
N CYS A 604 -15.12 -17.75 -25.03
CA CYS A 604 -15.37 -19.08 -24.44
C CYS A 604 -16.75 -19.67 -24.77
N VAL A 605 -17.70 -18.86 -25.26
CA VAL A 605 -19.05 -19.28 -25.66
C VAL A 605 -19.25 -19.26 -27.18
N ARG A 606 -18.16 -19.16 -27.96
CA ARG A 606 -18.22 -19.11 -29.42
C ARG A 606 -18.98 -20.28 -30.01
N ASP A 607 -18.62 -21.51 -29.63
CA ASP A 607 -19.19 -22.71 -30.24
C ASP A 607 -20.70 -22.81 -29.95
N PHE A 608 -21.09 -22.54 -28.69
CA PHE A 608 -22.49 -22.38 -28.31
C PHE A 608 -23.23 -21.34 -29.18
N ALA A 609 -22.64 -20.17 -29.36
CA ALA A 609 -23.25 -19.09 -30.11
C ALA A 609 -23.37 -19.42 -31.62
N LEU A 610 -22.40 -20.11 -32.19
CA LEU A 610 -22.39 -20.51 -33.60
C LEU A 610 -23.36 -21.67 -33.88
N SER A 611 -23.55 -22.58 -32.94
CA SER A 611 -24.52 -23.68 -33.04
C SER A 611 -25.98 -23.20 -32.90
N ASN A 612 -26.22 -21.98 -32.41
CA ASN A 612 -27.55 -21.46 -32.10
C ASN A 612 -27.84 -20.16 -32.87
N PRO A 613 -28.47 -20.20 -34.06
CA PRO A 613 -28.59 -19.04 -34.97
C PRO A 613 -29.41 -17.86 -34.42
N ASN A 614 -30.24 -18.09 -33.39
CA ASN A 614 -31.05 -17.05 -32.76
C ASN A 614 -30.33 -16.28 -31.62
N VAL A 615 -29.11 -16.69 -31.25
CA VAL A 615 -28.29 -16.09 -30.19
C VAL A 615 -27.53 -14.88 -30.75
N ALA A 616 -27.56 -13.76 -30.02
CA ALA A 616 -26.70 -12.63 -30.33
C ALA A 616 -25.30 -12.87 -29.75
N PHE A 617 -24.27 -12.89 -30.60
CA PHE A 617 -22.90 -13.16 -30.17
C PHE A 617 -22.05 -11.87 -30.08
N ILE A 618 -21.42 -11.67 -28.91
CA ILE A 618 -20.43 -10.61 -28.68
C ILE A 618 -19.07 -11.27 -28.44
N PRO A 619 -18.19 -11.34 -29.45
CA PRO A 619 -16.90 -12.01 -29.34
C PRO A 619 -15.87 -11.19 -28.56
N GLY A 620 -14.80 -11.85 -28.10
CA GLY A 620 -13.60 -11.21 -27.56
C GLY A 620 -13.17 -11.70 -26.18
N CYS A 621 -11.90 -11.44 -25.85
CA CYS A 621 -11.29 -11.68 -24.56
C CYS A 621 -10.28 -10.56 -24.27
N CYS A 622 -10.62 -9.51 -23.51
CA CYS A 622 -11.92 -9.15 -22.91
C CYS A 622 -12.90 -8.49 -23.94
N PRO A 623 -14.23 -8.74 -23.87
CA PRO A 623 -15.22 -8.19 -24.83
C PRO A 623 -15.64 -6.74 -24.51
N ILE A 624 -14.72 -5.78 -24.60
CA ILE A 624 -14.98 -4.34 -24.33
C ILE A 624 -16.15 -3.78 -25.15
N THR A 625 -16.41 -4.32 -26.34
CA THR A 625 -17.54 -3.88 -27.18
C THR A 625 -18.91 -4.18 -26.56
N ALA A 626 -18.99 -5.04 -25.54
CA ALA A 626 -20.23 -5.32 -24.82
C ALA A 626 -20.85 -4.07 -24.17
N PHE A 627 -20.02 -3.09 -23.76
CA PHE A 627 -20.49 -1.80 -23.23
C PHE A 627 -21.47 -1.09 -24.18
N GLY A 628 -21.24 -1.15 -25.51
CA GLY A 628 -22.11 -0.53 -26.51
C GLY A 628 -23.14 -1.51 -27.10
N LYS A 629 -22.72 -2.75 -27.39
CA LYS A 629 -23.56 -3.73 -28.08
C LYS A 629 -24.74 -4.22 -27.26
N ILE A 630 -24.60 -4.35 -25.94
CA ILE A 630 -25.72 -4.78 -25.08
C ILE A 630 -26.87 -3.75 -25.14
N PRO A 631 -26.65 -2.44 -24.87
CA PRO A 631 -27.69 -1.43 -25.04
C PRO A 631 -28.32 -1.43 -26.44
N GLU A 632 -27.54 -1.60 -27.51
CA GLU A 632 -28.05 -1.68 -28.88
C GLU A 632 -28.98 -2.88 -29.09
N ILE A 633 -28.59 -4.06 -28.61
CA ILE A 633 -29.41 -5.28 -28.69
C ILE A 633 -30.71 -5.07 -27.91
N ILE A 634 -30.65 -4.61 -26.65
CA ILE A 634 -31.85 -4.36 -25.84
C ILE A 634 -32.76 -3.34 -26.53
N LYS A 635 -32.21 -2.23 -27.04
CA LYS A 635 -32.98 -1.21 -27.76
C LYS A 635 -33.71 -1.77 -28.98
N SER A 636 -33.16 -2.78 -29.65
CA SER A 636 -33.81 -3.43 -30.80
C SER A 636 -35.04 -4.27 -30.43
N LEU A 637 -35.13 -4.73 -29.17
CA LEU A 637 -36.21 -5.59 -28.66
C LEU A 637 -37.38 -4.80 -28.06
N VAL A 638 -37.18 -3.50 -27.82
CA VAL A 638 -38.15 -2.58 -27.19
C VAL A 638 -38.99 -1.82 -28.23
N LYS A 639 -38.70 -2.00 -29.53
CA LYS A 639 -39.38 -1.31 -30.63
C LYS A 639 -40.78 -1.81 -30.91
#